data_AF-A0A1B6DB40-F1
#
_entry.id   AF-A0A1B6DB40-F1
#
_cell.length_a   1.000
_cell.length_b   1.000
_cell.length_c   1.000
_cell.angle_alpha   90.00
_cell.angle_beta   90.00
_cell.angle_gamma   90.00
#
_symmetry.space_group_name_H-M   'P 1'
#
loop_
_entity.id
_entity.type
_entity.pdbx_description
1 polymer ?
#
loop_
_entity_poly.entity_id
_entity_poly.type
_entity_poly.pdbx_seq_one_letter_code
_entity_poly.pdbx_strand_id
1 'polypeptide(L)'
;LASKGISVRNIITNTTEGFFDNILHCFVGIAAMQIGLVDFLFNMGIKPDGIVGHSVGELGCGYADGCLTAEEMILSAYARGQASIETKLIKGMMAAVGKSYNEIKNDLPDSIEVACHNSSESCTLSGPADDMEKYIEQLKKSGVFAKLVNVSNIAYHSRYIAPVGSKLLSYLQKVIPVPKTRSKRWVSSSVPESLCHTPLAAYSSPEYYTNNLLSSVLFEEACQKIPDEAVLIEIAPHGLLQAILKRSKKSCIHIPLTMRGNTDGVRFLLTAIGKMYLAGLQPDVAKIYPPVEFPVSCGTPSLETFVSWDHSEKWKSITRSGFKQNTAGKFIAIDLSDPRYAFLKENKINGRIILPASMYLFLAWETLLATKVEKVSIRTVCFKDVRIFQTVELAARGITELYIMRQKGSGCFEICSKNTLIASGNIQFTQKLFPVPPTHDKLFKEVDYSLKEIYAILKSFGYEHSDDFKVIDQIQTSEKGLVGKIQWNGNWVAFLDALLKIALFEETCSRQTSLLPNYIQSLYIRPIESDKSMSVNLVYNTITKVMISNDIQIELVGVQHDYFNIIPLHKTGLMMDELWFIPHCNPGIVDLNNLGNICFQYLTESSTQTNSENKINITVINLCKKGHNQFLATYFNDYFKTLTTKAKITIGTPDDIYEIANKDHACLIITSNESELEEAKLLVEIKNGSLILVNLPTDSSVPTDLGVVFQQTINTENIILFKKVTNLSDFDQVTVHLTSSDWQVKLIKALESAEKSKHTVFLVVNDEPGEGIANFVKKTLEIYNSRYIRFFFVLDKNCPKFLHNCPFYETQISLNLNVNVYKNGKWGNYRKLPFLDNYVPNFNKIEEPKKDLSLLRIYGMNVKCFGLNLKNFLITEKLKNELGHLEYAGITRSGLKVMGMVPLNGTNTKIYPDDYFSWKIPPSWSFDDAATVLLPFTFAYYTLVITGKVVKNERVLIHAGSTPLGQAAIALALHIGC
;
A
#
# COMPACT_ATOMS: atom_id res chain seq x y z
N LEU A 1 -8.77 -1.93 70.82
CA LEU A 1 -8.40 -0.51 71.10
C LEU A 1 -9.31 0.21 72.10
N ALA A 2 -10.57 -0.20 72.30
CA ALA A 2 -11.46 0.45 73.28
C ALA A 2 -10.90 0.46 74.72
N SER A 3 -10.23 -0.61 75.14
CA SER A 3 -9.50 -0.70 76.42
C SER A 3 -8.37 0.33 76.59
N LYS A 4 -7.96 1.00 75.50
CA LYS A 4 -6.97 2.08 75.45
C LYS A 4 -7.61 3.44 75.16
N GLY A 5 -8.93 3.57 75.27
CA GLY A 5 -9.67 4.81 75.05
C GLY A 5 -9.85 5.20 73.57
N ILE A 6 -9.56 4.30 72.62
CA ILE A 6 -9.59 4.61 71.19
C ILE A 6 -10.67 3.80 70.46
N SER A 7 -11.48 4.52 69.68
CA SER A 7 -12.48 3.96 68.79
C SER A 7 -12.01 4.08 67.33
N VAL A 8 -11.73 2.94 66.70
CA VAL A 8 -11.40 2.88 65.26
C VAL A 8 -12.55 3.45 64.43
N ARG A 9 -13.80 3.14 64.80
CA ARG A 9 -15.00 3.69 64.14
C ARG A 9 -14.99 5.22 64.19
N ASN A 10 -14.73 5.81 65.35
CA ASN A 10 -14.61 7.27 65.45
C ASN A 10 -13.49 7.79 64.55
N ILE A 11 -12.31 7.16 64.55
CA ILE A 11 -11.18 7.60 63.72
C ILE A 11 -11.53 7.62 62.22
N ILE A 12 -12.22 6.60 61.70
CA ILE A 12 -12.55 6.51 60.27
C ILE A 12 -13.79 7.32 59.86
N THR A 13 -14.68 7.67 60.80
CA THR A 13 -15.91 8.42 60.50
C THR A 13 -15.85 9.90 60.89
N ASN A 14 -14.85 10.34 61.65
CA ASN A 14 -14.78 11.71 62.15
C ASN A 14 -14.29 12.67 61.05
N THR A 15 -15.09 13.68 60.75
CA THR A 15 -14.85 14.67 59.70
C THR A 15 -14.33 16.01 60.23
N THR A 16 -13.98 16.10 61.52
CA THR A 16 -13.49 17.35 62.13
C THR A 16 -12.15 17.73 61.53
N GLU A 17 -12.02 18.99 61.12
CA GLU A 17 -10.77 19.53 60.59
C GLU A 17 -9.66 19.47 61.67
N GLY A 18 -8.45 19.09 61.28
CA GLY A 18 -7.32 18.89 62.20
C GLY A 18 -7.38 17.61 63.04
N PHE A 19 -8.43 16.78 62.94
CA PHE A 19 -8.53 15.52 63.71
C PHE A 19 -7.33 14.58 63.47
N PHE A 20 -6.81 14.59 62.24
CA PHE A 20 -5.65 13.79 61.82
C PHE A 20 -4.30 14.49 62.05
N ASP A 21 -4.25 15.70 62.60
CA ASP A 21 -2.97 16.29 63.05
C ASP A 21 -2.38 15.49 64.23
N ASN A 22 -3.24 14.77 64.96
CA ASN A 22 -2.83 13.73 65.89
C ASN A 22 -2.29 12.51 65.13
N ILE A 23 -0.96 12.32 65.21
CA ILE A 23 -0.23 11.23 64.54
C ILE A 23 -0.76 9.84 64.90
N LEU A 24 -1.27 9.66 66.11
CA LEU A 24 -1.84 8.39 66.54
C LEU A 24 -3.12 8.07 65.76
N HIS A 25 -3.97 9.07 65.53
CA HIS A 25 -5.17 8.90 64.70
C HIS A 25 -4.78 8.59 63.25
N CYS A 26 -3.73 9.21 62.71
CA CYS A 26 -3.20 8.89 61.39
C CYS A 26 -2.76 7.43 61.26
N PHE A 27 -1.87 6.95 62.13
CA PHE A 27 -1.35 5.58 62.04
C PHE A 27 -2.45 4.54 62.20
N VAL A 28 -3.33 4.72 63.19
CA VAL A 28 -4.44 3.80 63.42
C VAL A 28 -5.45 3.85 62.27
N GLY A 29 -5.73 5.04 61.70
CA GLY A 29 -6.63 5.21 60.57
C GLY A 29 -6.10 4.56 59.28
N ILE A 30 -4.81 4.75 58.96
CA ILE A 30 -4.15 4.10 57.83
C ILE A 30 -4.19 2.58 57.99
N ALA A 31 -3.81 2.07 59.17
CA ALA A 31 -3.79 0.64 59.42
C ALA A 31 -5.18 0.02 59.33
N ALA A 32 -6.20 0.65 59.92
CA ALA A 32 -7.59 0.17 59.83
C ALA A 32 -8.08 0.11 58.37
N MET A 33 -7.77 1.13 57.57
CA MET A 33 -8.14 1.15 56.15
C MET A 33 -7.40 0.06 55.35
N GLN A 34 -6.11 -0.11 55.58
CA GLN A 34 -5.33 -1.14 54.89
C GLN A 34 -5.79 -2.56 55.23
N ILE A 35 -6.10 -2.85 56.50
CA ILE A 35 -6.71 -4.13 56.92
C ILE A 35 -8.00 -4.38 56.14
N GLY A 36 -8.92 -3.42 56.16
CA GLY A 36 -10.22 -3.56 55.49
C GLY A 36 -10.11 -3.75 53.98
N LEU A 37 -9.18 -3.04 53.32
CA LEU A 37 -8.94 -3.19 51.88
C LEU A 37 -8.27 -4.51 51.53
N VAL A 38 -7.31 -5.01 52.32
CA VAL A 38 -6.70 -6.33 52.13
C VAL A 38 -7.75 -7.43 52.29
N ASP A 39 -8.56 -7.37 53.35
CA ASP A 39 -9.63 -8.34 53.59
C ASP A 39 -10.66 -8.33 52.45
N PHE A 40 -11.02 -7.14 51.96
CA PHE A 40 -11.91 -7.00 50.82
C PHE A 40 -11.36 -7.71 49.57
N LEU A 41 -10.09 -7.48 49.22
CA LEU A 41 -9.45 -8.16 48.09
C LEU A 41 -9.38 -9.68 48.29
N PHE A 42 -8.99 -10.14 49.48
CA PHE A 42 -8.87 -11.56 49.78
C PHE A 42 -10.21 -12.28 49.72
N ASN A 43 -11.29 -11.62 50.19
CA ASN A 43 -12.64 -12.16 50.11
C ASN A 43 -13.12 -12.33 48.66
N MET A 44 -12.67 -11.48 47.74
CA MET A 44 -12.90 -11.63 46.29
C MET A 44 -11.90 -12.58 45.60
N GLY A 45 -11.07 -13.30 46.36
CA GLY A 45 -10.09 -14.24 45.82
C GLY A 45 -8.83 -13.59 45.22
N ILE A 46 -8.67 -12.26 45.34
CA ILE A 46 -7.48 -11.56 44.85
C ILE A 46 -6.37 -11.68 45.91
N LYS A 47 -5.30 -12.42 45.58
CA LYS A 47 -4.12 -12.62 46.43
C LYS A 47 -2.87 -12.05 45.75
N PRO A 48 -1.92 -11.46 46.50
CA PRO A 48 -0.72 -10.89 45.92
C PRO A 48 0.30 -11.97 45.55
N ASP A 49 0.85 -11.86 44.35
CA ASP A 49 2.06 -12.58 43.94
C ASP A 49 3.34 -11.93 44.51
N GLY A 50 3.30 -10.60 44.69
CA GLY A 50 4.37 -9.81 45.28
C GLY A 50 3.80 -8.69 46.16
N ILE A 51 4.54 -8.33 47.21
CA ILE A 51 4.16 -7.31 48.20
C ILE A 51 5.34 -6.35 48.40
N VAL A 52 5.08 -5.05 48.29
CA VAL A 52 6.04 -3.98 48.57
C VAL A 52 5.34 -2.95 49.46
N GLY A 53 6.01 -2.52 50.53
CA GLY A 53 5.50 -1.47 51.41
C GLY A 53 6.28 -0.18 51.25
N HIS A 54 5.67 0.93 51.67
CA HIS A 54 6.33 2.22 51.80
C HIS A 54 6.16 2.70 53.23
N SER A 55 7.27 2.86 53.98
CA SER A 55 7.25 3.29 55.38
C SER A 55 6.28 2.46 56.23
N VAL A 56 5.30 3.10 56.88
CA VAL A 56 4.27 2.46 57.71
C VAL A 56 3.41 1.44 56.95
N GLY A 57 3.34 1.54 55.62
CA GLY A 57 2.68 0.56 54.77
C GLY A 57 3.24 -0.87 54.94
N GLU A 58 4.46 -1.03 55.45
CA GLU A 58 5.01 -2.35 55.77
C GLU A 58 4.30 -3.09 56.91
N LEU A 59 3.55 -2.38 57.77
CA LEU A 59 2.61 -3.03 58.69
C LEU A 59 1.48 -3.72 57.90
N GLY A 60 0.96 -3.05 56.86
CA GLY A 60 0.00 -3.61 55.92
C GLY A 60 0.56 -4.77 55.12
N CYS A 61 1.85 -4.71 54.74
CA CYS A 61 2.53 -5.84 54.10
C CYS A 61 2.61 -7.05 55.02
N GLY A 62 2.95 -6.86 56.30
CA GLY A 62 2.96 -7.94 57.28
C GLY A 62 1.61 -8.61 57.45
N TYR A 63 0.52 -7.84 57.39
CA TYR A 63 -0.84 -8.39 57.41
C TYR A 63 -1.18 -9.15 56.12
N ALA A 64 -0.93 -8.55 54.95
CA ALA A 64 -1.19 -9.17 53.65
C ALA A 64 -0.33 -10.43 53.39
N ASP A 65 0.87 -10.51 53.96
CA ASP A 65 1.74 -11.69 53.88
C ASP A 65 1.31 -12.81 54.87
N GLY A 66 0.43 -12.49 55.82
CA GLY A 66 -0.04 -13.41 56.88
C GLY A 66 0.86 -13.45 58.11
N CYS A 67 1.88 -12.59 58.18
CA CYS A 67 2.78 -12.50 59.33
C CYS A 67 2.09 -11.88 60.55
N LEU A 68 1.31 -10.82 60.35
CA LEU A 68 0.54 -10.16 61.41
C LEU A 68 -0.94 -10.54 61.34
N THR A 69 -1.57 -10.67 62.50
CA THR A 69 -3.02 -10.63 62.64
C THR A 69 -3.54 -9.18 62.54
N ALA A 70 -4.85 -9.00 62.34
CA ALA A 70 -5.44 -7.66 62.31
C ALA A 70 -5.24 -6.92 63.64
N GLU A 71 -5.28 -7.65 64.76
CA GLU A 71 -5.00 -7.12 66.09
C GLU A 71 -3.54 -6.69 66.24
N GLU A 72 -2.59 -7.53 65.85
CA GLU A 72 -1.17 -7.20 65.92
C GLU A 72 -0.84 -6.00 65.02
N MET A 73 -1.40 -5.92 63.81
CA MET A 73 -1.20 -4.79 62.90
C MET A 73 -1.74 -3.49 63.49
N ILE A 74 -2.99 -3.47 63.97
CA ILE A 74 -3.59 -2.23 64.51
C ILE A 74 -2.91 -1.80 65.80
N LEU A 75 -2.50 -2.74 66.66
CA LEU A 75 -1.77 -2.44 67.89
C LEU A 75 -0.33 -1.99 67.61
N SER A 76 0.31 -2.50 66.57
CA SER A 76 1.64 -2.04 66.14
C SER A 76 1.59 -0.61 65.59
N ALA A 77 0.55 -0.27 64.81
CA ALA A 77 0.31 1.10 64.36
C ALA A 77 0.04 2.04 65.54
N TYR A 78 -0.78 1.60 66.51
CA TYR A 78 -1.02 2.33 67.75
C TYR A 78 0.28 2.53 68.56
N ALA A 79 1.09 1.47 68.73
CA ALA A 79 2.36 1.54 69.46
C ALA A 79 3.35 2.51 68.80
N ARG A 80 3.41 2.55 67.46
CA ARG A 80 4.22 3.48 66.68
C ARG A 80 3.80 4.93 66.90
N GLY A 81 2.49 5.20 66.91
CA GLY A 81 1.94 6.51 67.23
C GLY A 81 2.20 6.93 68.68
N GLN A 82 1.90 6.05 69.63
CA GLN A 82 2.07 6.31 71.06
C GLN A 82 3.54 6.59 71.41
N ALA A 83 4.48 5.77 70.91
CA ALA A 83 5.90 5.97 71.15
C ALA A 83 6.40 7.31 70.59
N SER A 84 5.85 7.75 69.45
CA SER A 84 6.19 9.03 68.84
C SER A 84 5.67 10.23 69.65
N ILE A 85 4.48 10.13 70.25
CA ILE A 85 3.89 11.17 71.10
C ILE A 85 4.60 11.27 72.46
N GLU A 86 4.92 10.13 73.08
CA GLU A 86 5.51 10.10 74.42
C GLU A 86 7.02 10.40 74.44
N THR A 87 7.65 10.55 73.28
CA THR A 87 9.07 10.84 73.17
C THR A 87 9.25 12.30 72.77
N LYS A 88 10.07 13.03 73.53
CA LYS A 88 10.40 14.41 73.18
C LYS A 88 11.36 14.42 71.99
N LEU A 89 10.90 14.94 70.86
CA LEU A 89 11.65 15.04 69.61
C LEU A 89 11.93 16.50 69.26
N ILE A 90 12.89 16.72 68.36
CA ILE A 90 13.08 18.02 67.75
C ILE A 90 11.87 18.37 66.86
N LYS A 91 11.68 19.65 66.59
CA LYS A 91 10.73 20.08 65.55
C LYS A 91 11.32 19.70 64.18
N GLY A 92 10.84 18.60 63.61
CA GLY A 92 11.29 18.05 62.34
C GLY A 92 10.31 18.30 61.20
N MET A 93 10.77 18.16 59.98
CA MET A 93 9.95 18.27 58.78
C MET A 93 10.46 17.37 57.66
N MET A 94 9.55 16.99 56.75
CA MET A 94 9.88 16.21 55.57
C MET A 94 9.45 16.94 54.29
N ALA A 95 10.12 16.65 53.18
CA ALA A 95 9.81 17.27 51.89
C ALA A 95 10.01 16.32 50.72
N ALA A 96 9.04 16.25 49.82
CA ALA A 96 9.18 15.55 48.55
C ALA A 96 9.96 16.42 47.55
N VAL A 97 11.01 15.86 46.96
CA VAL A 97 11.91 16.55 46.02
C VAL A 97 11.94 15.82 44.68
N GLY A 98 11.95 16.57 43.59
CA GLY A 98 12.07 16.09 42.20
C GLY A 98 13.52 15.84 41.78
N LYS A 99 14.27 15.11 42.61
CA LYS A 99 15.61 14.59 42.34
C LYS A 99 15.69 13.18 42.92
N SER A 100 16.45 12.30 42.29
CA SER A 100 16.77 10.96 42.81
C SER A 100 17.72 11.02 44.01
N TYR A 101 17.81 9.91 44.74
CA TYR A 101 18.81 9.74 45.79
C TYR A 101 20.23 9.95 45.27
N ASN A 102 20.55 9.38 44.10
CA ASN A 102 21.90 9.45 43.54
C ASN A 102 22.32 10.87 43.12
N GLU A 103 21.37 11.70 42.71
CA GLU A 103 21.62 13.09 42.34
C GLU A 103 21.79 14.02 43.55
N ILE A 104 21.09 13.74 44.67
CA ILE A 104 21.04 14.69 45.79
C ILE A 104 21.98 14.34 46.94
N LYS A 105 22.36 13.07 47.14
CA LYS A 105 23.08 12.61 48.33
C LYS A 105 24.38 13.36 48.65
N ASN A 106 25.06 13.92 47.64
CA ASN A 106 26.32 14.65 47.81
C ASN A 106 26.13 16.17 48.01
N ASP A 107 24.91 16.67 47.81
CA ASP A 107 24.56 18.11 47.84
C ASP A 107 23.68 18.47 49.06
N LEU A 108 23.56 17.56 50.04
CA LEU A 108 22.74 17.75 51.24
C LEU A 108 23.53 18.44 52.36
N PRO A 109 22.88 19.35 53.11
CA PRO A 109 23.42 19.80 54.40
C PRO A 109 23.58 18.62 55.36
N ASP A 110 24.59 18.66 56.24
CA ASP A 110 24.87 17.60 57.22
C ASP A 110 23.69 17.28 58.16
N SER A 111 22.76 18.23 58.34
CA SER A 111 21.55 18.09 59.16
C SER A 111 20.34 17.48 58.43
N ILE A 112 20.42 17.25 57.12
CA ILE A 112 19.30 16.73 56.31
C ILE A 112 19.68 15.38 55.70
N GLU A 113 18.80 14.38 55.84
CA GLU A 113 18.99 13.04 55.31
C GLU A 113 17.93 12.69 54.27
N VAL A 114 18.24 11.75 53.37
CA VAL A 114 17.25 11.16 52.48
C VAL A 114 16.48 10.07 53.24
N ALA A 115 15.23 10.36 53.54
CA ALA A 115 14.31 9.46 54.25
C ALA A 115 13.66 8.43 53.34
N CYS A 116 13.34 8.77 52.08
CA CYS A 116 12.68 7.85 51.15
C CYS A 116 13.27 7.98 49.75
N HIS A 117 13.68 6.85 49.15
CA HIS A 117 14.05 6.72 47.76
C HIS A 117 12.78 6.33 47.00
N ASN A 118 12.07 7.29 46.38
CA ASN A 118 10.75 7.02 45.80
C ASN A 118 10.83 6.53 44.35
N SER A 119 11.70 7.13 43.54
CA SER A 119 11.92 6.79 42.12
C SER A 119 13.23 7.37 41.63
N SER A 120 13.62 7.00 40.40
CA SER A 120 14.78 7.53 39.68
C SER A 120 14.76 9.05 39.42
N GLU A 121 13.67 9.73 39.78
CA GLU A 121 13.50 11.18 39.63
C GLU A 121 12.94 11.84 40.91
N SER A 122 12.77 11.09 42.01
CA SER A 122 12.17 11.64 43.23
C SER A 122 12.60 10.94 44.51
N CYS A 123 12.88 11.74 45.53
CA CYS A 123 13.15 11.30 46.89
C CYS A 123 12.39 12.16 47.92
N THR A 124 12.43 11.76 49.18
CA THR A 124 11.90 12.54 50.31
C THR A 124 13.01 12.82 51.30
N LEU A 125 13.21 14.10 51.61
CA LEU A 125 14.18 14.58 52.58
C LEU A 125 13.55 14.70 53.97
N SER A 126 14.36 14.56 55.00
CA SER A 126 13.94 14.63 56.41
C SER A 126 15.02 15.28 57.27
N GLY A 127 14.64 16.21 58.13
CA GLY A 127 15.56 16.95 58.99
C GLY A 127 14.89 17.96 59.91
N PRO A 128 15.67 18.81 60.63
CA PRO A 128 15.13 19.89 61.46
C PRO A 128 14.32 20.89 60.63
N ALA A 129 13.21 21.39 61.17
CA ALA A 129 12.28 22.23 60.42
C ALA A 129 12.94 23.49 59.80
N ASP A 130 13.73 24.22 60.59
CA ASP A 130 14.35 25.48 60.16
C ASP A 130 15.37 25.27 59.03
N ASP A 131 16.12 24.16 59.06
CA ASP A 131 17.10 23.81 58.02
C ASP A 131 16.41 23.31 56.75
N MET A 132 15.36 22.52 56.91
CA MET A 132 14.51 22.06 55.81
C MET A 132 13.85 23.23 55.08
N GLU A 133 13.29 24.23 55.78
CA GLU A 133 12.69 25.40 55.13
C GLU A 133 13.69 26.15 54.26
N LYS A 134 14.88 26.45 54.81
CA LYS A 134 15.96 27.14 54.08
C LYS A 134 16.41 26.37 52.85
N TYR A 135 16.66 25.07 52.99
CA TYR A 135 17.15 24.25 51.88
C TYR A 135 16.09 24.05 50.79
N ILE A 136 14.81 23.90 51.17
CA ILE A 136 13.70 23.76 50.22
C ILE A 136 13.46 25.07 49.45
N GLU A 137 13.62 26.23 50.08
CA GLU A 137 13.61 27.51 49.36
C GLU A 137 14.77 27.63 48.37
N GLN A 138 15.97 27.16 48.74
CA GLN A 138 17.13 27.12 47.84
C GLN A 138 16.86 26.22 46.61
N LEU A 139 16.30 25.02 46.82
CA LEU A 139 15.93 24.11 45.73
C LEU A 139 14.85 24.70 44.81
N LYS A 140 13.85 25.40 45.37
CA LYS A 140 12.84 26.08 44.56
C LYS A 140 13.45 27.20 43.71
N LYS A 141 14.40 27.97 44.27
CA LYS A 141 15.12 29.02 43.52
C LYS A 141 15.96 28.48 42.36
N SER A 142 16.46 27.25 42.47
CA SER A 142 17.18 26.56 41.38
C SER A 142 16.26 25.79 40.41
N GLY A 143 14.93 25.98 40.50
CA GLY A 143 13.97 25.37 39.59
C GLY A 143 13.64 23.90 39.88
N VAL A 144 14.09 23.36 41.02
CA VAL A 144 13.80 21.98 41.42
C VAL A 144 12.45 21.90 42.13
N PHE A 145 11.62 20.91 41.77
CA PHE A 145 10.37 20.64 42.49
C PHE A 145 10.69 20.24 43.94
N ALA A 146 10.16 20.99 44.90
CA ALA A 146 10.34 20.69 46.32
C ALA A 146 9.07 21.11 47.10
N LYS A 147 8.42 20.17 47.77
CA LYS A 147 7.17 20.40 48.51
C LYS A 147 7.25 19.81 49.92
N LEU A 148 7.05 20.66 50.93
CA LEU A 148 6.94 20.26 52.33
C LEU A 148 5.72 19.36 52.54
N VAL A 149 5.87 18.36 53.41
CA VAL A 149 4.83 17.38 53.75
C VAL A 149 4.48 17.54 55.22
N ASN A 150 3.17 17.55 55.53
CA ASN A 150 2.72 17.57 56.93
C ASN A 150 3.02 16.22 57.60
N VAL A 151 3.91 16.24 58.58
CA VAL A 151 4.38 15.07 59.33
C VAL A 151 4.30 15.30 60.84
N SER A 152 3.33 16.10 61.30
CA SER A 152 3.12 16.46 62.71
C SER A 152 4.39 16.92 63.43
N ASN A 153 5.24 17.70 62.74
CA ASN A 153 6.54 18.19 63.21
C ASN A 153 7.58 17.09 63.54
N ILE A 154 7.54 15.94 62.88
CA ILE A 154 8.46 14.82 63.12
C ILE A 154 9.28 14.49 61.87
N ALA A 155 10.60 14.38 62.02
CA ALA A 155 11.53 13.97 60.97
C ALA A 155 11.67 12.44 60.91
N TYR A 156 10.73 11.75 60.26
CA TYR A 156 10.75 10.28 60.13
C TYR A 156 11.91 9.79 59.25
N HIS A 157 12.31 8.53 59.47
CA HIS A 157 13.38 7.84 58.70
C HIS A 157 14.69 8.63 58.66
N SER A 158 15.05 9.22 59.79
CA SER A 158 16.27 10.00 59.97
C SER A 158 16.87 9.71 61.34
N ARG A 159 18.11 10.14 61.57
CA ARG A 159 18.75 10.05 62.90
C ARG A 159 17.93 10.68 64.03
N TYR A 160 17.06 11.65 63.73
CA TYR A 160 16.28 12.37 64.72
C TYR A 160 15.13 11.55 65.32
N ILE A 161 14.72 10.46 64.68
CA ILE A 161 13.68 9.56 65.21
C ILE A 161 14.25 8.45 66.12
N ALA A 162 15.58 8.31 66.18
CA ALA A 162 16.27 7.29 66.98
C ALA A 162 15.81 7.20 68.46
N PRO A 163 15.52 8.32 69.18
CA PRO A 163 15.04 8.25 70.56
C PRO A 163 13.72 7.49 70.74
N VAL A 164 12.89 7.39 69.69
CA VAL A 164 11.61 6.63 69.73
C VAL A 164 11.86 5.12 69.73
N GLY A 165 12.98 4.66 69.18
CA GLY A 165 13.24 3.26 68.87
C GLY A 165 13.15 2.33 70.09
N SER A 166 13.73 2.72 71.23
CA SER A 166 13.73 1.89 72.44
C SER A 166 12.34 1.70 73.03
N LYS A 167 11.54 2.78 73.10
CA LYS A 167 10.13 2.71 73.55
C LYS A 167 9.30 1.87 72.59
N LEU A 168 9.43 2.13 71.28
CA LEU A 168 8.68 1.39 70.27
C LEU A 168 8.97 -0.10 70.34
N LEU A 169 10.24 -0.49 70.42
CA LEU A 169 10.64 -1.89 70.55
C LEU A 169 9.99 -2.54 71.77
N SER A 170 10.01 -1.87 72.93
CA SER A 170 9.39 -2.38 74.16
C SER A 170 7.87 -2.58 74.06
N TYR A 171 7.19 -1.76 73.26
CA TYR A 171 5.75 -1.91 73.00
C TYR A 171 5.49 -3.02 72.01
N LEU A 172 6.25 -3.08 70.92
CA LEU A 172 6.09 -4.10 69.88
C LEU A 172 6.43 -5.50 70.40
N GLN A 173 7.38 -5.66 71.32
CA GLN A 173 7.66 -6.94 71.97
C GLN A 173 6.45 -7.48 72.75
N LYS A 174 5.58 -6.61 73.26
CA LYS A 174 4.32 -7.00 73.91
C LYS A 174 3.21 -7.32 72.92
N VAL A 175 3.24 -6.68 71.75
CA VAL A 175 2.23 -6.86 70.69
C VAL A 175 2.53 -8.11 69.86
N ILE A 176 3.80 -8.34 69.52
CA ILE A 176 4.29 -9.43 68.67
C ILE A 176 5.24 -10.29 69.52
N PRO A 177 4.72 -11.14 70.43
CA PRO A 177 5.55 -11.94 71.32
C PRO A 177 6.28 -13.07 70.57
N VAL A 178 5.69 -13.57 69.48
CA VAL A 178 6.27 -14.65 68.66
C VAL A 178 6.25 -14.21 67.19
N PRO A 179 7.38 -13.74 66.63
CA PRO A 179 7.42 -13.23 65.27
C PRO A 179 7.33 -14.36 64.24
N LYS A 180 6.55 -14.15 63.18
CA LYS A 180 6.44 -15.10 62.06
C LYS A 180 7.49 -14.82 60.98
N THR A 181 7.85 -15.85 60.22
CA THR A 181 8.74 -15.71 59.07
C THR A 181 8.05 -14.96 57.94
N ARG A 182 8.79 -14.08 57.27
CA ARG A 182 8.33 -13.36 56.07
C ARG A 182 8.40 -14.29 54.87
N SER A 183 7.39 -14.24 53.99
CA SER A 183 7.44 -14.99 52.74
C SER A 183 8.35 -14.31 51.72
N LYS A 184 8.81 -15.08 50.72
CA LYS A 184 9.61 -14.54 49.61
C LYS A 184 8.86 -13.54 48.72
N ARG A 185 7.52 -13.48 48.83
CA ARG A 185 6.68 -12.54 48.07
C ARG A 185 6.80 -11.11 48.61
N TRP A 186 7.17 -10.95 49.88
CA TRP A 186 7.33 -9.64 50.50
C TRP A 186 8.75 -9.11 50.34
N VAL A 187 8.92 -8.14 49.44
CA VAL A 187 10.16 -7.37 49.27
C VAL A 187 10.18 -6.25 50.31
N SER A 188 11.21 -6.23 51.16
CA SER A 188 11.40 -5.18 52.16
C SER A 188 11.89 -3.89 51.51
N SER A 189 11.33 -2.77 51.95
CA SER A 189 11.80 -1.42 51.67
C SER A 189 12.60 -0.83 52.84
N SER A 190 12.67 -1.50 53.99
CA SER A 190 13.39 -1.00 55.18
C SER A 190 14.74 -1.66 55.43
N VAL A 191 15.03 -2.76 54.74
CA VAL A 191 16.29 -3.49 54.86
C VAL A 191 16.95 -3.58 53.49
N PRO A 192 18.22 -3.15 53.32
CA PRO A 192 18.94 -3.31 52.06
C PRO A 192 18.97 -4.75 51.58
N GLU A 193 18.94 -4.96 50.26
CA GLU A 193 18.92 -6.30 49.66
C GLU A 193 20.11 -7.17 50.11
N SER A 194 21.29 -6.58 50.32
CA SER A 194 22.48 -7.27 50.82
C SER A 194 22.29 -7.91 52.20
N LEU A 195 21.33 -7.43 52.99
CA LEU A 195 21.02 -7.91 54.33
C LEU A 195 19.74 -8.76 54.38
N CYS A 196 19.15 -9.14 53.23
CA CYS A 196 17.89 -9.87 53.18
C CYS A 196 17.95 -11.28 53.82
N HIS A 197 19.15 -11.86 53.94
CA HIS A 197 19.37 -13.16 54.59
C HIS A 197 19.56 -13.08 56.11
N THR A 198 19.63 -11.88 56.68
CA THR A 198 19.84 -11.71 58.12
C THR A 198 18.58 -12.06 58.92
N PRO A 199 18.70 -12.44 60.20
CA PRO A 199 17.54 -12.68 61.07
C PRO A 199 16.60 -11.48 61.16
N LEU A 200 17.14 -10.25 61.08
CA LEU A 200 16.36 -9.01 61.05
C LEU A 200 15.40 -9.00 59.86
N ALA A 201 15.85 -9.40 58.67
CA ALA A 201 15.03 -9.43 57.46
C ALA A 201 14.17 -10.70 57.32
N ALA A 202 14.55 -11.81 57.96
CA ALA A 202 13.84 -13.08 57.82
C ALA A 202 12.47 -13.10 58.54
N TYR A 203 12.33 -12.33 59.63
CA TYR A 203 11.14 -12.33 60.48
C TYR A 203 10.40 -11.00 60.44
N SER A 204 9.06 -11.08 60.54
CA SER A 204 8.20 -9.94 60.81
C SER A 204 8.20 -9.70 62.33
N SER A 205 9.29 -9.11 62.83
CA SER A 205 9.57 -8.99 64.26
C SER A 205 9.46 -7.56 64.79
N PRO A 206 9.36 -7.39 66.13
CA PRO A 206 9.48 -6.08 66.76
C PRO A 206 10.72 -5.29 66.31
N GLU A 207 11.86 -5.96 66.16
CA GLU A 207 13.13 -5.39 65.70
C GLU A 207 13.02 -4.93 64.24
N TYR A 208 12.39 -5.72 63.37
CA TYR A 208 12.15 -5.33 61.97
C TYR A 208 11.30 -4.06 61.86
N TYR A 209 10.18 -3.99 62.60
CA TYR A 209 9.29 -2.82 62.55
C TYR A 209 9.89 -1.58 63.24
N THR A 210 10.73 -1.79 64.25
CA THR A 210 11.53 -0.71 64.84
C THR A 210 12.55 -0.20 63.80
N ASN A 211 13.27 -1.09 63.13
CA ASN A 211 14.18 -0.73 62.02
C ASN A 211 13.45 0.02 60.90
N ASN A 212 12.24 -0.40 60.51
CA ASN A 212 11.42 0.30 59.52
C ASN A 212 11.16 1.77 59.88
N LEU A 213 11.01 2.13 61.15
CA LEU A 213 10.86 3.53 61.57
C LEU A 213 12.19 4.30 61.50
N LEU A 214 13.30 3.65 61.83
CA LEU A 214 14.61 4.28 61.99
C LEU A 214 15.39 4.44 60.69
N SER A 215 15.25 3.49 59.76
CA SER A 215 15.99 3.43 58.50
C SER A 215 15.26 4.13 57.36
N SER A 216 16.02 4.54 56.34
CA SER A 216 15.48 5.06 55.08
C SER A 216 14.61 4.03 54.35
N VAL A 217 13.61 4.51 53.61
CA VAL A 217 12.70 3.70 52.80
C VAL A 217 13.28 3.55 51.39
N LEU A 218 13.72 2.35 51.05
CA LEU A 218 14.32 1.92 49.78
C LEU A 218 13.23 1.48 48.78
N PHE A 219 12.30 2.38 48.46
CA PHE A 219 11.12 2.04 47.66
C PHE A 219 11.42 1.89 46.17
N GLU A 220 12.32 2.72 45.63
CA GLU A 220 12.80 2.61 44.25
C GLU A 220 13.45 1.24 44.01
N GLU A 221 14.34 0.82 44.91
CA GLU A 221 15.04 -0.45 44.86
C GLU A 221 14.06 -1.63 44.94
N ALA A 222 13.08 -1.55 45.84
CA ALA A 222 12.03 -2.57 45.94
C ALA A 222 11.17 -2.63 44.66
N CYS A 223 10.85 -1.47 44.07
CA CYS A 223 10.07 -1.40 42.82
C CYS A 223 10.81 -2.00 41.61
N GLN A 224 12.15 -2.04 41.61
CA GLN A 224 12.90 -2.68 40.52
C GLN A 224 12.61 -4.17 40.38
N LYS A 225 12.19 -4.84 41.47
CA LYS A 225 11.84 -6.28 41.47
C LYS A 225 10.46 -6.57 40.88
N ILE A 226 9.67 -5.55 40.57
CA ILE A 226 8.32 -5.68 40.00
C ILE A 226 8.44 -6.01 38.49
N PRO A 227 7.82 -7.10 37.99
CA PRO A 227 7.76 -7.41 36.55
C PRO A 227 7.03 -6.34 35.74
N ASP A 228 7.39 -6.17 34.47
CA ASP A 228 6.88 -5.08 33.64
C ASP A 228 5.40 -5.25 33.23
N GLU A 229 4.88 -6.48 33.20
CA GLU A 229 3.47 -6.81 32.92
C GLU A 229 2.59 -6.88 34.18
N ALA A 230 3.11 -6.50 35.34
CA ALA A 230 2.40 -6.63 36.61
C ALA A 230 1.17 -5.70 36.73
N VAL A 231 0.18 -6.13 37.51
CA VAL A 231 -0.94 -5.30 37.98
C VAL A 231 -0.62 -4.80 39.38
N LEU A 232 -0.42 -3.49 39.52
CA LEU A 232 -0.04 -2.83 40.77
C LEU A 232 -1.26 -2.24 41.46
N ILE A 233 -1.64 -2.86 42.57
CA ILE A 233 -2.80 -2.46 43.37
C ILE A 233 -2.30 -1.65 44.58
N GLU A 234 -2.65 -0.36 44.64
CA GLU A 234 -2.26 0.49 45.77
C GLU A 234 -3.28 0.42 46.90
N ILE A 235 -2.86 -0.18 48.01
CA ILE A 235 -3.64 -0.37 49.23
C ILE A 235 -3.33 0.77 50.22
N ALA A 236 -4.09 1.84 50.13
CA ALA A 236 -3.95 3.02 50.96
C ALA A 236 -5.31 3.73 51.13
N PRO A 237 -5.48 4.63 52.12
CA PRO A 237 -6.63 5.53 52.21
C PRO A 237 -6.63 6.64 51.14
N HIS A 238 -5.53 6.78 50.41
CA HIS A 238 -5.42 7.62 49.23
C HIS A 238 -4.30 7.08 48.32
N GLY A 239 -4.56 6.95 47.02
CA GLY A 239 -3.57 6.58 46.01
C GLY A 239 -2.46 7.60 45.77
N LEU A 240 -1.63 7.86 46.78
CA LEU A 240 -0.53 8.83 46.77
C LEU A 240 0.62 8.39 45.86
N LEU A 241 0.94 7.08 45.87
CA LEU A 241 2.08 6.52 45.16
C LEU A 241 1.80 6.31 43.66
N GLN A 242 0.55 6.45 43.22
CA GLN A 242 0.18 6.36 41.80
C GLN A 242 1.07 7.18 40.86
N ALA A 243 1.40 8.42 41.23
CA ALA A 243 2.25 9.27 40.40
C ALA A 243 3.68 8.75 40.29
N ILE A 244 4.21 8.18 41.38
CA ILE A 244 5.55 7.60 41.46
C ILE A 244 5.60 6.29 40.67
N LEU A 245 4.68 5.38 40.96
CA LEU A 245 4.59 4.06 40.31
C LEU A 245 4.40 4.18 38.79
N LYS A 246 3.53 5.08 38.31
CA LYS A 246 3.33 5.31 36.87
C LYS A 246 4.57 5.81 36.14
N ARG A 247 5.45 6.56 36.83
CA ARG A 247 6.72 7.02 36.26
C ARG A 247 7.77 5.92 36.27
N SER A 248 7.89 5.20 37.38
CA SER A 248 8.89 4.14 37.58
C SER A 248 8.57 2.85 36.82
N LYS A 249 7.29 2.53 36.60
CA LYS A 249 6.82 1.28 35.98
C LYS A 249 5.71 1.57 34.96
N LYS A 250 6.08 2.17 33.83
CA LYS A 250 5.13 2.66 32.79
C LYS A 250 4.31 1.56 32.11
N SER A 251 4.87 0.37 31.96
CA SER A 251 4.24 -0.78 31.30
C SER A 251 3.18 -1.48 32.17
N CYS A 252 3.30 -1.35 33.50
CA CYS A 252 2.39 -1.98 34.44
C CYS A 252 1.00 -1.32 34.45
N ILE A 253 -0.01 -2.07 34.89
CA ILE A 253 -1.36 -1.54 35.12
C ILE A 253 -1.45 -1.04 36.55
N HIS A 254 -1.84 0.22 36.75
CA HIS A 254 -1.87 0.87 38.07
C HIS A 254 -3.31 1.07 38.56
N ILE A 255 -3.65 0.49 39.72
CA ILE A 255 -5.01 0.47 40.26
C ILE A 255 -5.01 0.99 41.71
N PRO A 256 -5.42 2.24 41.96
CA PRO A 256 -5.68 2.72 43.31
C PRO A 256 -7.04 2.22 43.82
N LEU A 257 -7.11 1.83 45.09
CA LEU A 257 -8.37 1.40 45.71
C LEU A 257 -9.20 2.56 46.26
N THR A 258 -8.57 3.68 46.59
CA THR A 258 -9.23 4.85 47.18
C THR A 258 -8.60 6.16 46.67
N MET A 259 -9.36 7.25 46.76
CA MET A 259 -8.89 8.58 46.36
C MET A 259 -9.47 9.65 47.28
N ARG A 260 -8.60 10.49 47.86
CA ARG A 260 -8.98 11.64 48.67
C ARG A 260 -9.81 12.62 47.83
N GLY A 261 -10.91 13.11 48.39
CA GLY A 261 -11.79 14.08 47.74
C GLY A 261 -12.78 13.47 46.74
N ASN A 262 -12.82 12.15 46.59
CA ASN A 262 -13.86 11.49 45.80
C ASN A 262 -15.21 11.54 46.54
N THR A 263 -16.28 11.87 45.82
CA THR A 263 -17.64 11.97 46.37
C THR A 263 -18.27 10.61 46.68
N ASP A 264 -17.82 9.54 46.02
CA ASP A 264 -18.33 8.18 46.20
C ASP A 264 -17.17 7.16 46.21
N GLY A 265 -16.67 6.87 47.42
CA GLY A 265 -15.58 5.91 47.62
C GLY A 265 -15.96 4.47 47.26
N VAL A 266 -17.23 4.08 47.43
CA VAL A 266 -17.69 2.71 47.10
C VAL A 266 -17.67 2.51 45.60
N ARG A 267 -18.23 3.46 44.84
CA ARG A 267 -18.17 3.42 43.37
C ARG A 267 -16.74 3.45 42.85
N PHE A 268 -15.85 4.22 43.49
CA PHE A 268 -14.43 4.24 43.12
C PHE A 268 -13.79 2.86 43.31
N LEU A 269 -14.04 2.21 44.44
CA LEU A 269 -13.54 0.87 44.73
C LEU A 269 -14.09 -0.17 43.73
N LEU A 270 -15.39 -0.15 43.44
CA LEU A 270 -16.00 -1.04 42.43
C LEU A 270 -15.42 -0.81 41.03
N THR A 271 -15.12 0.44 40.69
CA THR A 271 -14.42 0.78 39.43
C THR A 271 -13.01 0.19 39.41
N ALA A 272 -12.31 0.18 40.54
CA ALA A 272 -11.01 -0.48 40.67
C ALA A 272 -11.13 -1.99 40.42
N ILE A 273 -12.19 -2.65 40.91
CA ILE A 273 -12.45 -4.08 40.63
C ILE A 273 -12.76 -4.34 39.16
N GLY A 274 -13.54 -3.48 38.51
CA GLY A 274 -13.75 -3.54 37.07
C GLY A 274 -12.43 -3.43 36.28
N LYS A 275 -11.53 -2.53 36.70
CA LYS A 275 -10.18 -2.41 36.11
C LYS A 275 -9.34 -3.66 36.33
N MET A 276 -9.44 -4.31 37.50
CA MET A 276 -8.77 -5.59 37.76
C MET A 276 -9.26 -6.68 36.81
N TYR A 277 -10.58 -6.77 36.58
CA TYR A 277 -11.16 -7.71 35.62
C TYR A 277 -10.67 -7.46 34.19
N LEU A 278 -10.66 -6.21 33.74
CA LEU A 278 -10.13 -5.83 32.43
C LEU A 278 -8.62 -6.07 32.29
N ALA A 279 -7.88 -6.05 33.40
CA ALA A 279 -6.47 -6.40 33.46
C ALA A 279 -6.22 -7.92 33.42
N GLY A 280 -7.27 -8.75 33.38
CA GLY A 280 -7.19 -10.21 33.32
C GLY A 280 -7.27 -10.91 34.69
N LEU A 281 -7.41 -10.17 35.79
CA LEU A 281 -7.69 -10.77 37.10
C LEU A 281 -9.14 -11.30 37.14
N GLN A 282 -9.41 -12.27 38.01
CA GLN A 282 -10.73 -12.90 38.14
C GLN A 282 -11.33 -12.65 39.54
N PRO A 283 -11.72 -11.40 39.87
CA PRO A 283 -12.35 -11.12 41.16
C PRO A 283 -13.69 -11.85 41.28
N ASP A 284 -13.90 -12.57 42.38
CA ASP A 284 -15.17 -13.21 42.72
C ASP A 284 -16.16 -12.15 43.20
N VAL A 285 -16.76 -11.44 42.24
CA VAL A 285 -17.73 -10.37 42.49
C VAL A 285 -19.02 -10.88 43.12
N ALA A 286 -19.30 -12.18 43.13
CA ALA A 286 -20.48 -12.70 43.83
C ALA A 286 -20.38 -12.49 45.36
N LYS A 287 -19.16 -12.38 45.90
CA LYS A 287 -18.88 -12.21 47.34
C LYS A 287 -19.23 -10.84 47.90
N ILE A 288 -19.50 -9.85 47.05
CA ILE A 288 -19.88 -8.49 47.49
C ILE A 288 -21.40 -8.35 47.66
N TYR A 289 -22.19 -9.32 47.18
CA TYR A 289 -23.64 -9.34 47.30
C TYR A 289 -24.09 -10.46 48.25
N PRO A 290 -25.33 -10.40 48.77
CA PRO A 290 -25.94 -11.56 49.43
C PRO A 290 -25.92 -12.80 48.51
N PRO A 291 -25.77 -14.01 49.08
CA PRO A 291 -25.80 -15.25 48.31
C PRO A 291 -27.08 -15.35 47.47
N VAL A 292 -26.93 -15.64 46.17
CA VAL A 292 -28.05 -15.89 45.27
C VAL A 292 -28.57 -17.30 45.51
N GLU A 293 -29.87 -17.45 45.71
CA GLU A 293 -30.52 -18.75 45.81
C GLU A 293 -30.73 -19.33 44.40
N PHE A 294 -30.20 -20.53 44.17
CA PHE A 294 -30.40 -21.28 42.94
C PHE A 294 -31.40 -22.43 43.18
N PRO A 295 -32.25 -22.78 42.18
CA PRO A 295 -32.32 -22.23 40.83
C PRO A 295 -32.95 -20.83 40.76
N VAL A 296 -32.59 -20.06 39.73
CA VAL A 296 -33.16 -18.72 39.48
C VAL A 296 -34.65 -18.81 39.07
N SER A 297 -35.38 -17.71 39.22
CA SER A 297 -36.80 -17.61 38.83
C SER A 297 -37.01 -17.86 37.33
N CYS A 298 -38.14 -18.46 36.95
CA CYS A 298 -38.50 -18.76 35.56
C CYS A 298 -38.56 -17.51 34.64
N GLY A 299 -38.71 -16.30 35.20
CA GLY A 299 -38.70 -15.04 34.44
C GLY A 299 -37.31 -14.46 34.18
N THR A 300 -36.23 -15.14 34.61
CA THR A 300 -34.86 -14.65 34.44
C THR A 300 -34.47 -14.67 32.95
N PRO A 301 -34.04 -13.56 32.35
CA PRO A 301 -33.68 -13.51 30.93
C PRO A 301 -32.61 -14.53 30.53
N SER A 302 -32.72 -15.10 29.33
CA SER A 302 -31.69 -15.98 28.76
C SER A 302 -30.39 -15.20 28.50
N LEU A 303 -29.24 -15.83 28.76
CA LEU A 303 -27.93 -15.28 28.42
C LEU A 303 -27.55 -15.46 26.95
N GLU A 304 -28.26 -16.32 26.21
CA GLU A 304 -27.95 -16.67 24.82
C GLU A 304 -27.85 -15.43 23.92
N THR A 305 -28.75 -14.46 24.07
CA THR A 305 -28.79 -13.27 23.22
C THR A 305 -27.64 -12.29 23.47
N PHE A 306 -26.90 -12.44 24.56
CA PHE A 306 -25.78 -11.56 24.92
C PHE A 306 -24.41 -12.13 24.52
N VAL A 307 -24.35 -13.39 24.09
CA VAL A 307 -23.10 -14.05 23.66
C VAL A 307 -22.99 -13.99 22.15
N SER A 308 -21.97 -13.30 21.64
CA SER A 308 -21.66 -13.22 20.22
C SER A 308 -20.27 -13.78 19.93
N TRP A 309 -20.12 -14.43 18.78
CA TRP A 309 -18.86 -14.95 18.27
C TRP A 309 -18.42 -14.16 17.04
N ASP A 310 -17.13 -14.21 16.70
CA ASP A 310 -16.64 -13.69 15.43
C ASP A 310 -17.03 -14.63 14.29
N HIS A 311 -18.07 -14.26 13.55
CA HIS A 311 -18.55 -14.97 12.35
C HIS A 311 -18.01 -14.36 11.04
N SER A 312 -16.91 -13.60 11.08
CA SER A 312 -16.31 -13.01 9.88
C SER A 312 -15.79 -14.07 8.91
N GLU A 313 -15.27 -15.19 9.43
CA GLU A 313 -14.86 -16.33 8.62
C GLU A 313 -16.07 -17.16 8.16
N LYS A 314 -16.26 -17.24 6.85
CA LYS A 314 -17.35 -18.01 6.24
C LYS A 314 -16.85 -19.35 5.74
N TRP A 315 -17.42 -20.40 6.29
CA TRP A 315 -17.12 -21.79 5.90
C TRP A 315 -18.00 -22.21 4.72
N LYS A 316 -17.46 -23.04 3.81
CA LYS A 316 -18.21 -23.53 2.64
C LYS A 316 -19.37 -24.41 3.09
N SER A 317 -20.60 -23.95 2.88
CA SER A 317 -21.79 -24.80 3.02
C SER A 317 -21.88 -25.78 1.85
N ILE A 318 -22.19 -27.05 2.11
CA ILE A 318 -22.34 -28.06 1.06
C ILE A 318 -23.54 -27.67 0.18
N THR A 319 -23.27 -27.19 -1.04
CA THR A 319 -24.30 -26.91 -2.03
C THR A 319 -24.84 -28.22 -2.62
N ARG A 320 -26.16 -28.27 -2.86
CA ARG A 320 -26.94 -29.43 -3.37
C ARG A 320 -26.38 -30.07 -4.67
N SER A 321 -25.48 -29.39 -5.39
CA SER A 321 -24.84 -29.83 -6.64
C SER A 321 -23.85 -30.99 -6.49
N GLY A 322 -23.36 -31.29 -5.27
CA GLY A 322 -22.39 -32.36 -5.04
C GLY A 322 -22.93 -33.80 -5.09
N PHE A 323 -24.25 -34.01 -5.10
CA PHE A 323 -24.85 -35.32 -4.79
C PHE A 323 -25.05 -36.29 -5.98
N LYS A 324 -24.77 -35.91 -7.24
CA LYS A 324 -24.86 -36.83 -8.39
C LYS A 324 -23.74 -36.60 -9.41
N GLN A 325 -22.55 -37.14 -9.13
CA GLN A 325 -21.55 -37.35 -10.18
C GLN A 325 -21.92 -38.61 -10.96
N ASN A 326 -22.24 -38.46 -12.24
CA ASN A 326 -22.50 -39.59 -13.13
C ASN A 326 -21.19 -39.92 -13.87
N THR A 327 -20.89 -41.19 -14.12
CA THR A 327 -19.62 -41.59 -14.79
C THR A 327 -19.46 -41.03 -16.22
N ALA A 328 -20.54 -40.51 -16.82
CA ALA A 328 -20.55 -39.90 -18.15
C ALA A 328 -20.49 -38.37 -18.15
N GLY A 329 -20.58 -37.69 -16.99
CA GLY A 329 -20.51 -36.23 -16.95
C GLY A 329 -20.28 -35.65 -15.56
N LYS A 330 -19.50 -34.58 -15.49
CA LYS A 330 -18.96 -34.02 -14.25
C LYS A 330 -18.98 -32.49 -14.28
N PHE A 331 -19.41 -31.88 -13.17
CA PHE A 331 -19.18 -30.47 -12.91
C PHE A 331 -17.76 -30.29 -12.34
N ILE A 332 -17.03 -29.34 -12.91
CA ILE A 332 -15.67 -28.99 -12.53
C ILE A 332 -15.70 -27.53 -12.09
N ALA A 333 -15.40 -27.32 -10.82
CA ALA A 333 -15.22 -26.00 -10.23
C ALA A 333 -13.73 -25.67 -10.23
N ILE A 334 -13.31 -24.79 -11.15
CA ILE A 334 -11.93 -24.29 -11.21
C ILE A 334 -11.82 -23.09 -10.27
N ASP A 335 -11.08 -23.26 -9.19
CA ASP A 335 -10.73 -22.21 -8.24
C ASP A 335 -9.21 -22.04 -8.27
N LEU A 336 -8.73 -20.85 -8.61
CA LEU A 336 -7.30 -20.58 -8.73
C LEU A 336 -6.58 -20.51 -7.37
N SER A 337 -7.31 -20.57 -6.25
CA SER A 337 -6.72 -20.78 -4.92
C SER A 337 -6.45 -22.26 -4.62
N ASP A 338 -7.07 -23.19 -5.36
CA ASP A 338 -6.80 -24.62 -5.24
C ASP A 338 -5.44 -24.95 -5.87
N PRO A 339 -4.50 -25.60 -5.15
CA PRO A 339 -3.20 -25.99 -5.67
C PRO A 339 -3.26 -26.77 -7.00
N ARG A 340 -4.34 -27.52 -7.26
CA ARG A 340 -4.53 -28.29 -8.50
C ARG A 340 -4.70 -27.42 -9.74
N TYR A 341 -5.19 -26.19 -9.58
CA TYR A 341 -5.48 -25.26 -10.67
C TYR A 341 -4.64 -23.98 -10.60
N ALA A 342 -3.84 -23.80 -9.54
CA ALA A 342 -3.05 -22.60 -9.30
C ALA A 342 -2.14 -22.22 -10.49
N PHE A 343 -1.51 -23.22 -11.13
CA PHE A 343 -0.64 -23.03 -12.29
C PHE A 343 -1.36 -22.37 -13.50
N LEU A 344 -2.68 -22.49 -13.60
CA LEU A 344 -3.46 -21.85 -14.68
C LEU A 344 -3.40 -20.33 -14.62
N LYS A 345 -3.09 -19.72 -13.46
CA LYS A 345 -2.85 -18.26 -13.34
C LYS A 345 -1.79 -17.75 -14.29
N GLU A 346 -0.87 -18.62 -14.67
CA GLU A 346 0.30 -18.31 -15.46
C GLU A 346 0.07 -18.38 -16.97
N ASN A 347 -1.10 -18.85 -17.41
CA ASN A 347 -1.51 -18.78 -18.81
C ASN A 347 -2.29 -17.49 -19.08
N LYS A 348 -1.56 -16.39 -19.28
CA LYS A 348 -2.16 -15.09 -19.59
C LYS A 348 -2.05 -14.74 -21.07
N ILE A 349 -3.10 -14.12 -21.58
CA ILE A 349 -3.13 -13.53 -22.92
C ILE A 349 -3.66 -12.11 -22.77
N ASN A 350 -2.85 -11.13 -23.16
CA ASN A 350 -3.12 -9.69 -23.00
C ASN A 350 -3.55 -9.32 -21.56
N GLY A 351 -2.84 -9.84 -20.56
CA GLY A 351 -3.11 -9.65 -19.14
C GLY A 351 -4.28 -10.45 -18.55
N ARG A 352 -5.06 -11.19 -19.36
CA ARG A 352 -6.20 -12.00 -18.89
C ARG A 352 -5.81 -13.44 -18.71
N ILE A 353 -6.28 -14.08 -17.63
CA ILE A 353 -6.05 -15.50 -17.37
C ILE A 353 -7.02 -16.30 -18.22
N ILE A 354 -6.53 -16.91 -19.30
CA ILE A 354 -7.37 -17.67 -20.23
C ILE A 354 -7.15 -19.15 -19.98
N LEU A 355 -8.23 -19.93 -19.94
CA LEU A 355 -8.14 -21.38 -19.83
C LEU A 355 -7.58 -21.96 -21.15
N PRO A 356 -6.41 -22.62 -21.14
CA PRO A 356 -5.79 -23.10 -22.36
C PRO A 356 -6.57 -24.26 -22.99
N ALA A 357 -6.49 -24.39 -24.31
CA ALA A 357 -7.12 -25.47 -25.07
C ALA A 357 -6.70 -26.86 -24.60
N SER A 358 -5.46 -27.00 -24.15
CA SER A 358 -4.92 -28.22 -23.56
C SER A 358 -5.69 -28.67 -22.31
N MET A 359 -6.27 -27.74 -21.54
CA MET A 359 -7.07 -28.08 -20.38
C MET A 359 -8.39 -28.74 -20.79
N TYR A 360 -8.99 -28.34 -21.91
CA TYR A 360 -10.18 -29.03 -22.46
C TYR A 360 -9.86 -30.48 -22.82
N LEU A 361 -8.72 -30.70 -23.49
CA LEU A 361 -8.23 -32.04 -23.84
C LEU A 361 -7.97 -32.87 -22.59
N PHE A 362 -7.30 -32.29 -21.60
CA PHE A 362 -6.98 -32.97 -20.34
C PHE A 362 -8.23 -33.35 -19.56
N LEU A 363 -9.22 -32.46 -19.43
CA LEU A 363 -10.49 -32.75 -18.76
C LEU A 363 -11.28 -33.85 -19.46
N ALA A 364 -11.31 -33.84 -20.80
CA ALA A 364 -11.94 -34.90 -21.59
C ALA A 364 -11.22 -36.25 -21.41
N TRP A 365 -9.90 -36.22 -21.32
CA TRP A 365 -9.10 -37.39 -21.00
C TRP A 365 -9.40 -37.91 -19.59
N GLU A 366 -9.35 -37.09 -18.54
CA GLU A 366 -9.70 -37.50 -17.18
C GLU A 366 -11.12 -38.12 -17.12
N THR A 367 -12.07 -37.55 -17.87
CA THR A 367 -13.43 -38.08 -17.95
C THR A 367 -13.49 -39.45 -18.63
N LEU A 368 -12.65 -39.70 -19.64
CA LEU A 368 -12.49 -41.03 -20.23
C LEU A 368 -11.91 -42.02 -19.20
N LEU A 369 -10.91 -41.62 -18.42
CA LEU A 369 -10.27 -42.47 -17.40
C LEU A 369 -11.24 -42.87 -16.29
N ALA A 370 -12.08 -41.95 -15.83
CA ALA A 370 -13.07 -42.20 -14.77
C ALA A 370 -14.11 -43.29 -15.11
N THR A 371 -14.20 -43.72 -16.38
CA THR A 371 -15.15 -44.77 -16.81
C THR A 371 -14.63 -46.20 -16.70
N LYS A 372 -13.33 -46.43 -16.43
CA LYS A 372 -12.75 -47.78 -16.33
C LYS A 372 -11.82 -47.92 -15.12
N VAL A 373 -11.84 -49.10 -14.49
CA VAL A 373 -11.12 -49.43 -13.24
C VAL A 373 -9.67 -49.91 -13.49
N GLU A 374 -9.26 -50.14 -14.74
CA GLU A 374 -7.91 -50.63 -15.07
C GLU A 374 -6.85 -49.52 -15.11
N LYS A 375 -5.60 -49.88 -14.75
CA LYS A 375 -4.44 -48.99 -14.79
C LYS A 375 -4.32 -48.29 -16.15
N VAL A 376 -4.37 -46.97 -16.10
CA VAL A 376 -4.41 -45.97 -17.18
C VAL A 376 -3.23 -46.06 -18.16
N SER A 377 -2.14 -46.70 -17.76
CA SER A 377 -0.81 -46.34 -18.21
C SER A 377 -0.29 -47.03 -19.48
N ILE A 378 -1.10 -47.83 -20.16
CA ILE A 378 -0.64 -48.61 -21.34
C ILE A 378 -1.45 -48.31 -22.62
N ARG A 379 -2.61 -47.65 -22.54
CA ARG A 379 -3.48 -47.46 -23.71
C ARG A 379 -3.24 -46.12 -24.39
N THR A 380 -3.13 -46.14 -25.72
CA THR A 380 -3.07 -44.92 -26.52
C THR A 380 -4.45 -44.25 -26.52
N VAL A 381 -4.47 -42.98 -26.15
CA VAL A 381 -5.66 -42.12 -26.24
C VAL A 381 -5.68 -41.44 -27.59
N CYS A 382 -6.86 -41.37 -28.20
CA CYS A 382 -7.08 -40.71 -29.47
C CYS A 382 -8.17 -39.67 -29.33
N PHE A 383 -7.83 -38.43 -29.68
CA PHE A 383 -8.75 -37.36 -29.96
C PHE A 383 -8.98 -37.25 -31.46
N LYS A 384 -10.23 -37.04 -31.89
CA LYS A 384 -10.57 -36.74 -33.28
C LYS A 384 -11.56 -35.58 -33.35
N ASP A 385 -11.41 -34.79 -34.41
CA ASP A 385 -12.32 -33.70 -34.77
C ASP A 385 -12.64 -32.77 -33.59
N VAL A 386 -11.62 -32.41 -32.81
CA VAL A 386 -11.78 -31.53 -31.66
C VAL A 386 -11.98 -30.10 -32.17
N ARG A 387 -13.07 -29.47 -31.76
CA ARG A 387 -13.43 -28.09 -32.05
C ARG A 387 -13.49 -27.28 -30.78
N ILE A 388 -12.94 -26.07 -30.83
CA ILE A 388 -12.98 -25.09 -29.75
C ILE A 388 -13.72 -23.87 -30.30
N PHE A 389 -14.87 -23.57 -29.70
CA PHE A 389 -15.77 -22.53 -30.17
C PHE A 389 -15.52 -21.20 -29.48
N GLN A 390 -15.10 -21.23 -28.21
CA GLN A 390 -14.93 -20.06 -27.36
C GLN A 390 -13.80 -20.26 -26.35
N THR A 391 -13.22 -19.15 -25.89
CA THR A 391 -12.27 -19.12 -24.77
C THR A 391 -13.00 -18.88 -23.46
N VAL A 392 -12.46 -19.41 -22.36
CA VAL A 392 -12.98 -19.19 -21.00
C VAL A 392 -11.96 -18.35 -20.24
N GLU A 393 -12.35 -17.16 -19.81
CA GLU A 393 -11.56 -16.33 -18.89
C GLU A 393 -11.78 -16.82 -17.45
N LEU A 394 -10.68 -17.06 -16.74
CA LEU A 394 -10.70 -17.49 -15.34
C LEU A 394 -10.67 -16.26 -14.42
N ALA A 395 -11.59 -16.21 -13.46
CA ALA A 395 -11.59 -15.17 -12.46
C ALA A 395 -10.39 -15.33 -11.51
N ALA A 396 -9.62 -14.25 -11.28
CA ALA A 396 -8.48 -14.25 -10.34
C ALA A 396 -8.91 -14.60 -8.89
N ARG A 397 -10.16 -14.31 -8.54
CA ARG A 397 -10.83 -14.70 -7.30
C ARG A 397 -12.22 -15.24 -7.63
N GLY A 398 -12.60 -16.33 -6.99
CA GLY A 398 -13.88 -17.01 -7.22
C GLY A 398 -13.73 -18.30 -8.02
N ILE A 399 -14.87 -18.87 -8.40
CA ILE A 399 -14.94 -20.19 -9.02
C ILE A 399 -15.45 -20.05 -10.46
N THR A 400 -14.76 -20.70 -11.39
CA THR A 400 -15.21 -20.86 -12.77
C THR A 400 -15.75 -22.27 -12.94
N GLU A 401 -17.04 -22.38 -13.26
CA GLU A 401 -17.70 -23.67 -13.43
C GLU A 401 -17.70 -24.13 -14.89
N LEU A 402 -17.31 -25.38 -15.09
CA LEU A 402 -17.40 -26.11 -16.35
C LEU A 402 -18.22 -27.38 -16.14
N TYR A 403 -18.95 -27.78 -17.16
CA TYR A 403 -19.60 -29.06 -17.23
C TYR A 403 -19.03 -29.84 -18.40
N ILE A 404 -18.46 -31.02 -18.12
CA ILE A 404 -17.99 -31.93 -19.16
C ILE A 404 -18.89 -33.14 -19.22
N MET A 405 -19.22 -33.56 -20.44
CA MET A 405 -19.99 -34.76 -20.72
C MET A 405 -19.29 -35.58 -21.80
N ARG A 406 -19.28 -36.90 -21.64
CA ARG A 406 -18.80 -37.87 -22.63
C ARG A 406 -19.86 -38.95 -22.87
N GLN A 407 -20.26 -39.12 -24.12
CA GLN A 407 -21.11 -40.21 -24.56
C GLN A 407 -20.30 -41.51 -24.63
N LYS A 408 -20.70 -42.53 -23.85
CA LYS A 408 -19.91 -43.78 -23.73
C LYS A 408 -19.79 -44.57 -25.03
N GLY A 409 -20.84 -44.58 -25.84
CA GLY A 409 -20.90 -45.36 -27.09
C GLY A 409 -20.13 -44.70 -28.24
N SER A 410 -20.45 -43.45 -28.56
CA SER A 410 -19.81 -42.71 -29.66
C SER A 410 -18.40 -42.23 -29.32
N GLY A 411 -18.11 -41.98 -28.04
CA GLY A 411 -16.87 -41.30 -27.62
C GLY A 411 -16.94 -39.78 -27.74
N CYS A 412 -18.06 -39.21 -28.22
CA CYS A 412 -18.22 -37.76 -28.31
C CYS A 412 -18.19 -37.12 -26.93
N PHE A 413 -17.40 -36.07 -26.77
CA PHE A 413 -17.38 -35.24 -25.58
C PHE A 413 -17.76 -33.81 -25.90
N GLU A 414 -18.36 -33.15 -24.91
CA GLU A 414 -18.77 -31.75 -24.94
C GLU A 414 -18.38 -31.10 -23.62
N ILE A 415 -17.89 -29.87 -23.70
CA ILE A 415 -17.54 -29.04 -22.55
C ILE A 415 -18.34 -27.76 -22.65
N CYS A 416 -19.11 -27.47 -21.61
CA CYS A 416 -19.93 -26.28 -21.51
C CYS A 416 -19.50 -25.43 -20.31
N SER A 417 -19.58 -24.11 -20.45
CA SER A 417 -19.54 -23.16 -19.33
C SER A 417 -20.85 -22.39 -19.35
N LYS A 418 -21.57 -22.28 -18.23
CA LYS A 418 -22.83 -21.50 -18.15
C LYS A 418 -23.81 -21.76 -19.32
N ASN A 419 -23.99 -23.03 -19.71
CA ASN A 419 -24.81 -23.49 -20.85
C ASN A 419 -24.33 -23.10 -22.26
N THR A 420 -23.15 -22.49 -22.42
CA THR A 420 -22.53 -22.26 -23.72
C THR A 420 -21.52 -23.37 -24.04
N LEU A 421 -21.57 -23.91 -25.27
CA LEU A 421 -20.61 -24.90 -25.74
C LEU A 421 -19.24 -24.25 -25.96
N ILE A 422 -18.23 -24.75 -25.24
CA ILE A 422 -16.85 -24.25 -25.27
C ILE A 422 -16.01 -25.11 -26.21
N ALA A 423 -16.09 -26.43 -26.07
CA ALA A 423 -15.35 -27.38 -26.89
C ALA A 423 -16.14 -28.67 -27.11
N SER A 424 -15.92 -29.33 -28.23
CA SER A 424 -16.47 -30.65 -28.54
C SER A 424 -15.48 -31.49 -29.32
N GLY A 425 -15.58 -32.81 -29.26
CA GLY A 425 -14.80 -33.69 -30.12
C GLY A 425 -15.10 -35.15 -29.83
N ASN A 426 -14.26 -36.04 -30.35
CA ASN A 426 -14.33 -37.46 -30.01
C ASN A 426 -13.10 -37.87 -29.21
N ILE A 427 -13.30 -38.68 -28.16
CA ILE A 427 -12.22 -39.26 -27.37
C ILE A 427 -12.45 -40.75 -27.08
N GLN A 428 -11.45 -41.56 -27.40
CA GLN A 428 -11.47 -43.00 -27.20
C GLN A 428 -10.07 -43.58 -27.01
N PHE A 429 -10.02 -44.81 -26.48
CA PHE A 429 -8.79 -45.61 -26.50
C PHE A 429 -8.64 -46.30 -27.85
N THR A 430 -7.42 -46.35 -28.37
CA THR A 430 -7.08 -47.03 -29.62
C THR A 430 -5.79 -47.80 -29.50
N GLN A 431 -5.57 -48.74 -30.42
CA GLN A 431 -4.25 -49.32 -30.68
C GLN A 431 -3.74 -48.68 -31.97
N LYS A 432 -2.71 -47.83 -31.85
CA LYS A 432 -2.07 -47.16 -32.98
C LYS A 432 -0.58 -47.50 -33.00
N LEU A 433 -0.08 -47.78 -34.20
CA LEU A 433 1.35 -47.80 -34.51
C LEU A 433 1.75 -46.37 -34.88
N PHE A 434 2.76 -45.83 -34.19
CA PHE A 434 3.27 -44.49 -34.46
C PHE A 434 4.29 -44.55 -35.59
N PRO A 435 4.23 -43.66 -36.58
CA PRO A 435 5.23 -43.59 -37.64
C PRO A 435 6.58 -43.19 -37.05
N VAL A 436 7.68 -43.72 -37.62
CA VAL A 436 9.04 -43.31 -37.24
C VAL A 436 9.33 -41.97 -37.91
N PRO A 437 9.68 -40.91 -37.15
CA PRO A 437 10.12 -39.65 -37.71
C PRO A 437 11.32 -39.80 -38.67
N PRO A 438 11.41 -38.97 -39.73
CA PRO A 438 12.62 -38.91 -40.54
C PRO A 438 13.83 -38.53 -39.67
N THR A 439 14.99 -39.12 -39.93
CA THR A 439 16.22 -38.92 -39.15
C THR A 439 16.66 -37.45 -39.15
N HIS A 440 16.96 -36.92 -37.96
CA HIS A 440 17.31 -35.51 -37.70
C HIS A 440 18.52 -34.98 -38.51
N ASP A 441 19.43 -35.85 -38.93
CA ASP A 441 20.77 -35.44 -39.39
C ASP A 441 20.87 -34.78 -40.77
N LYS A 442 19.76 -34.63 -41.52
CA LYS A 442 19.84 -34.12 -42.92
C LYS A 442 18.87 -33.01 -43.29
N LEU A 443 18.10 -32.48 -42.37
CA LEU A 443 17.07 -31.52 -42.70
C LEU A 443 17.09 -30.40 -41.67
N PHE A 444 17.26 -29.16 -42.15
CA PHE A 444 16.85 -27.90 -41.50
C PHE A 444 17.89 -27.20 -40.61
N LYS A 445 18.66 -26.26 -41.19
CA LYS A 445 19.27 -25.16 -40.45
C LYS A 445 19.13 -23.85 -41.23
N GLU A 446 18.19 -23.01 -40.81
CA GLU A 446 18.10 -21.61 -41.24
C GLU A 446 18.04 -20.65 -40.04
N VAL A 447 17.17 -20.92 -39.06
CA VAL A 447 17.03 -20.09 -37.85
C VAL A 447 16.79 -20.97 -36.62
N ASP A 448 17.41 -20.61 -35.51
CA ASP A 448 17.34 -21.31 -34.23
C ASP A 448 16.89 -20.32 -33.13
N TYR A 449 15.76 -20.59 -32.49
CA TYR A 449 15.19 -19.77 -31.43
C TYR A 449 15.41 -20.44 -30.07
N SER A 450 16.08 -19.72 -29.17
CA SER A 450 16.21 -20.10 -27.76
C SER A 450 14.91 -19.86 -26.98
N LEU A 451 14.76 -20.52 -25.83
CA LEU A 451 13.65 -20.28 -24.87
C LEU A 451 13.37 -18.78 -24.65
N LYS A 452 14.41 -17.99 -24.40
CA LYS A 452 14.26 -16.55 -24.15
C LYS A 452 13.66 -15.80 -25.35
N GLU A 453 14.10 -16.13 -26.56
CA GLU A 453 13.61 -15.51 -27.79
C GLU A 453 12.19 -15.94 -28.09
N ILE A 454 11.87 -17.23 -27.95
CA ILE A 454 10.52 -17.77 -28.16
C ILE A 454 9.51 -17.04 -27.28
N TYR A 455 9.76 -16.97 -25.96
CA TYR A 455 8.82 -16.31 -25.06
C TYR A 455 8.84 -14.79 -25.15
N ALA A 456 9.93 -14.16 -25.64
CA ALA A 456 9.93 -12.74 -25.97
C ALA A 456 9.05 -12.43 -27.19
N ILE A 457 9.10 -13.28 -28.23
CA ILE A 457 8.25 -13.21 -29.42
C ILE A 457 6.79 -13.48 -29.05
N LEU A 458 6.51 -14.54 -28.31
CA LEU A 458 5.15 -14.82 -27.86
C LEU A 458 4.61 -13.66 -27.01
N LYS A 459 5.43 -13.07 -26.13
CA LYS A 459 5.04 -11.90 -25.34
C LYS A 459 4.74 -10.67 -26.18
N SER A 460 5.48 -10.41 -27.25
CA SER A 460 5.17 -9.27 -28.14
C SER A 460 3.84 -9.41 -28.86
N PHE A 461 3.34 -10.65 -29.02
CA PHE A 461 2.02 -10.95 -29.57
C PHE A 461 0.91 -11.14 -28.53
N GLY A 462 1.22 -10.90 -27.25
CA GLY A 462 0.24 -10.89 -26.16
C GLY A 462 0.27 -12.10 -25.22
N TYR A 463 1.08 -13.11 -25.48
CA TYR A 463 1.20 -14.27 -24.59
C TYR A 463 2.11 -13.95 -23.39
N GLU A 464 1.52 -13.89 -22.22
CA GLU A 464 2.22 -13.64 -20.97
C GLU A 464 2.34 -14.93 -20.17
N HIS A 465 3.30 -15.76 -20.54
CA HIS A 465 3.60 -17.00 -19.81
C HIS A 465 4.64 -16.78 -18.72
N SER A 466 4.45 -17.47 -17.59
CA SER A 466 5.49 -17.66 -16.58
C SER A 466 5.94 -19.12 -16.55
N ASP A 467 6.71 -19.49 -15.53
CA ASP A 467 7.61 -20.64 -15.55
C ASP A 467 6.87 -21.98 -15.74
N ASP A 468 5.64 -22.14 -15.23
CA ASP A 468 4.85 -23.37 -15.39
C ASP A 468 4.48 -23.69 -16.85
N PHE A 469 4.32 -22.66 -17.68
CA PHE A 469 4.01 -22.78 -19.11
C PHE A 469 5.24 -22.54 -20.01
N LYS A 470 6.40 -22.18 -19.45
CA LYS A 470 7.67 -21.99 -20.19
C LYS A 470 8.42 -23.29 -20.41
N VAL A 471 7.76 -24.26 -21.04
CA VAL A 471 8.31 -25.61 -21.22
C VAL A 471 8.97 -25.82 -22.58
N ILE A 472 8.89 -24.86 -23.49
CA ILE A 472 9.56 -24.93 -24.81
C ILE A 472 11.00 -24.40 -24.67
N ASP A 473 11.98 -25.28 -24.82
CA ASP A 473 13.40 -24.95 -24.73
C ASP A 473 13.93 -24.30 -26.00
N GLN A 474 13.52 -24.83 -27.16
CA GLN A 474 14.11 -24.51 -28.44
C GLN A 474 13.13 -24.79 -29.58
N ILE A 475 13.16 -23.94 -30.60
CA ILE A 475 12.46 -24.13 -31.87
C ILE A 475 13.44 -23.84 -32.99
N GLN A 476 13.67 -24.82 -33.86
CA GLN A 476 14.46 -24.68 -35.07
C GLN A 476 13.51 -24.68 -36.27
N THR A 477 13.67 -23.72 -37.17
CA THR A 477 12.77 -23.56 -38.33
C THR A 477 13.49 -23.81 -39.65
N SER A 478 12.69 -24.13 -40.67
CA SER A 478 13.14 -24.28 -42.05
C SER A 478 11.99 -24.23 -43.05
N GLU A 479 12.33 -24.16 -44.34
CA GLU A 479 11.38 -24.21 -45.45
C GLU A 479 10.35 -25.35 -45.41
N LYS A 480 10.65 -26.52 -44.82
CA LYS A 480 9.72 -27.68 -44.84
C LYS A 480 9.17 -28.06 -43.45
N GLY A 481 9.52 -27.34 -42.39
CA GLY A 481 9.04 -27.67 -41.05
C GLY A 481 9.81 -27.05 -39.89
N LEU A 482 9.41 -27.44 -38.68
CA LEU A 482 10.00 -27.02 -37.41
C LEU A 482 10.45 -28.23 -36.60
N VAL A 483 11.57 -28.10 -35.88
CA VAL A 483 11.97 -29.02 -34.82
C VAL A 483 11.82 -28.30 -33.50
N GLY A 484 10.99 -28.84 -32.61
CA GLY A 484 10.75 -28.26 -31.29
C GLY A 484 11.29 -29.15 -30.18
N LYS A 485 11.83 -28.55 -29.13
CA LYS A 485 12.29 -29.24 -27.93
C LYS A 485 11.49 -28.76 -26.73
N ILE A 486 10.81 -29.69 -26.04
CA ILE A 486 9.96 -29.40 -24.87
C ILE A 486 10.52 -30.11 -23.64
N GLN A 487 10.49 -29.45 -22.49
CA GLN A 487 10.76 -30.05 -21.18
C GLN A 487 9.48 -30.61 -20.54
N TRP A 488 9.48 -31.89 -20.24
CA TRP A 488 8.45 -32.52 -19.42
C TRP A 488 8.69 -32.18 -17.94
N ASN A 489 7.67 -31.62 -17.30
CA ASN A 489 7.68 -31.19 -15.89
C ASN A 489 6.58 -31.86 -15.05
N GLY A 490 5.97 -32.96 -15.55
CA GLY A 490 4.85 -33.63 -14.88
C GLY A 490 3.47 -33.03 -15.17
N ASN A 491 3.37 -31.96 -15.97
CA ASN A 491 2.12 -31.28 -16.26
C ASN A 491 1.67 -31.47 -17.72
N TRP A 492 0.68 -32.35 -17.94
CA TRP A 492 0.10 -32.59 -19.27
C TRP A 492 -0.55 -31.36 -19.89
N VAL A 493 -1.10 -30.44 -19.09
CA VAL A 493 -1.76 -29.23 -19.61
C VAL A 493 -0.73 -28.29 -20.22
N ALA A 494 0.41 -28.09 -19.55
CA ALA A 494 1.52 -27.29 -20.08
C ALA A 494 2.19 -27.97 -21.29
N PHE A 495 2.41 -29.28 -21.22
CA PHE A 495 3.01 -30.05 -22.31
C PHE A 495 2.17 -30.00 -23.59
N LEU A 496 0.86 -30.30 -23.49
CA LEU A 496 -0.05 -30.26 -24.64
C LEU A 496 -0.22 -28.84 -25.21
N ASP A 497 -0.21 -27.84 -24.34
CA ASP A 497 -0.28 -26.44 -24.75
C ASP A 497 0.97 -26.03 -25.56
N ALA A 498 2.15 -26.49 -25.15
CA ALA A 498 3.38 -26.29 -25.89
C ALA A 498 3.38 -26.97 -27.28
N LEU A 499 2.80 -28.17 -27.41
CA LEU A 499 2.62 -28.80 -28.74
C LEU A 499 1.77 -27.93 -29.67
N LEU A 500 0.65 -27.41 -29.15
CA LEU A 500 -0.26 -26.56 -29.91
C LEU A 500 0.42 -25.25 -30.32
N LYS A 501 1.23 -24.66 -29.42
CA LYS A 501 2.00 -23.44 -29.71
C LYS A 501 3.09 -23.67 -30.76
N ILE A 502 3.82 -24.79 -30.72
CA ILE A 502 4.81 -25.12 -31.75
C ILE A 502 4.13 -25.30 -33.10
N ALA A 503 2.98 -25.99 -33.14
CA ALA A 503 2.22 -26.18 -34.38
C ALA A 503 1.74 -24.86 -34.99
N LEU A 504 1.46 -23.85 -34.16
CA LEU A 504 0.99 -22.52 -34.57
C LEU A 504 2.09 -21.45 -34.61
N PHE A 505 3.36 -21.79 -34.33
CA PHE A 505 4.42 -20.81 -34.06
C PHE A 505 4.72 -19.95 -35.30
N GLU A 506 4.90 -20.57 -36.46
CA GLU A 506 5.20 -19.88 -37.71
C GLU A 506 4.04 -18.96 -38.15
N GLU A 507 2.81 -19.44 -38.01
CA GLU A 507 1.59 -18.67 -38.32
C GLU A 507 1.43 -17.48 -37.36
N THR A 508 1.72 -17.67 -36.08
CA THR A 508 1.72 -16.62 -35.05
C THR A 508 2.73 -15.53 -35.39
N CYS A 509 3.95 -15.92 -35.78
CA CYS A 509 5.00 -15.00 -36.22
C CYS A 509 4.63 -14.26 -37.50
N SER A 510 4.06 -14.95 -38.48
CA SER A 510 3.63 -14.37 -39.76
C SER A 510 2.48 -13.37 -39.59
N ARG A 511 1.50 -13.69 -38.75
CA ARG A 511 0.32 -12.86 -38.50
C ARG A 511 0.55 -11.77 -37.44
N GLN A 512 1.63 -11.85 -36.68
CA GLN A 512 2.03 -10.92 -35.62
C GLN A 512 0.96 -10.69 -34.54
N THR A 513 0.29 -11.76 -34.13
CA THR A 513 -0.84 -11.68 -33.20
C THR A 513 -1.07 -13.02 -32.50
N SER A 514 -1.78 -13.01 -31.36
CA SER A 514 -2.10 -14.24 -30.63
C SER A 514 -3.13 -15.07 -31.37
N LEU A 515 -2.74 -16.29 -31.74
CA LEU A 515 -3.57 -17.31 -32.38
C LEU A 515 -3.87 -18.44 -31.38
N LEU A 516 -5.14 -18.81 -31.27
CA LEU A 516 -5.54 -19.95 -30.45
C LEU A 516 -6.09 -21.07 -31.33
N PRO A 517 -5.84 -22.34 -30.96
CA PRO A 517 -6.34 -23.46 -31.71
C PRO A 517 -7.87 -23.48 -31.66
N ASN A 518 -8.51 -23.64 -32.83
CA ASN A 518 -9.97 -23.79 -32.96
C ASN A 518 -10.36 -25.19 -33.44
N TYR A 519 -9.44 -25.91 -34.07
CA TYR A 519 -9.67 -27.25 -34.58
C TYR A 519 -8.41 -28.11 -34.50
N ILE A 520 -8.60 -29.37 -34.12
CA ILE A 520 -7.56 -30.41 -34.14
C ILE A 520 -8.16 -31.63 -34.81
N GLN A 521 -7.64 -31.99 -35.98
CA GLN A 521 -8.12 -33.15 -36.74
C GLN A 521 -7.91 -34.45 -35.96
N SER A 522 -6.69 -34.70 -35.47
CA SER A 522 -6.46 -35.82 -34.56
C SER A 522 -5.22 -35.64 -33.68
N LEU A 523 -5.29 -36.19 -32.47
CA LEU A 523 -4.17 -36.23 -31.52
C LEU A 523 -4.13 -37.62 -30.89
N TYR A 524 -2.98 -38.29 -31.02
CA TYR A 524 -2.72 -39.61 -30.44
C TYR A 524 -1.64 -39.49 -29.40
N ILE A 525 -1.90 -40.00 -28.19
CA ILE A 525 -0.96 -39.92 -27.06
C ILE A 525 -0.85 -41.29 -26.42
N ARG A 526 0.37 -41.84 -26.32
CA ARG A 526 0.66 -42.89 -25.34
C ARG A 526 1.25 -42.23 -24.08
N PRO A 527 0.64 -42.41 -22.90
CA PRO A 527 1.10 -41.74 -21.68
C PRO A 527 2.49 -42.23 -21.27
N ILE A 528 3.29 -41.35 -20.67
CA ILE A 528 4.62 -41.64 -20.14
C ILE A 528 4.48 -41.93 -18.64
N GLU A 529 5.00 -43.05 -18.15
CA GLU A 529 4.96 -43.45 -16.71
C GLU A 529 6.09 -42.82 -15.87
N SER A 530 6.70 -41.71 -16.29
CA SER A 530 7.88 -41.14 -15.64
C SER A 530 7.58 -39.81 -14.96
N ASP A 531 7.78 -39.77 -13.64
CA ASP A 531 7.83 -38.53 -12.82
C ASP A 531 9.14 -37.75 -13.02
N LYS A 532 10.12 -38.31 -13.75
CA LYS A 532 11.39 -37.64 -14.02
C LYS A 532 11.22 -36.62 -15.14
N SER A 533 11.77 -35.42 -14.94
CA SER A 533 11.91 -34.43 -16.00
C SER A 533 12.72 -35.02 -17.16
N MET A 534 12.22 -34.85 -18.38
CA MET A 534 12.88 -35.30 -19.59
C MET A 534 12.68 -34.28 -20.72
N SER A 535 13.64 -34.24 -21.63
CA SER A 535 13.53 -33.42 -22.83
C SER A 535 12.95 -34.25 -23.98
N VAL A 536 11.96 -33.69 -24.67
CA VAL A 536 11.22 -34.33 -25.76
C VAL A 536 11.43 -33.53 -27.04
N ASN A 537 11.98 -34.18 -28.05
CA ASN A 537 12.17 -33.62 -29.39
C ASN A 537 10.96 -33.95 -30.27
N LEU A 538 10.52 -32.96 -31.03
CA LEU A 538 9.34 -33.00 -31.89
C LEU A 538 9.72 -32.51 -33.27
N VAL A 539 9.20 -33.17 -34.30
CA VAL A 539 9.32 -32.75 -35.70
C VAL A 539 7.92 -32.40 -36.19
N TYR A 540 7.73 -31.17 -36.63
CA TYR A 540 6.50 -30.67 -37.21
C TYR A 540 6.70 -30.31 -38.68
N ASN A 541 5.93 -30.95 -39.55
CA ASN A 541 5.93 -30.63 -40.98
C ASN A 541 4.81 -29.63 -41.27
N THR A 542 5.18 -28.45 -41.78
CA THR A 542 4.26 -27.34 -42.02
C THR A 542 3.34 -27.56 -43.23
N ILE A 543 3.77 -28.39 -44.18
CA ILE A 543 3.00 -28.73 -45.39
C ILE A 543 1.94 -29.78 -45.06
N THR A 544 2.32 -30.88 -44.40
CA THR A 544 1.38 -31.94 -44.03
C THR A 544 0.61 -31.63 -42.75
N LYS A 545 1.04 -30.62 -41.98
CA LYS A 545 0.50 -30.24 -40.67
C LYS A 545 0.55 -31.41 -39.67
N VAL A 546 1.59 -32.23 -39.74
CA VAL A 546 1.80 -33.40 -38.86
C VAL A 546 2.99 -33.15 -37.92
N MET A 547 2.77 -33.36 -36.63
CA MET A 547 3.80 -33.37 -35.59
C MET A 547 3.99 -34.78 -35.04
N ILE A 548 5.23 -35.21 -34.89
CA ILE A 548 5.63 -36.52 -34.36
C ILE A 548 6.87 -36.39 -33.48
N SER A 549 7.05 -37.31 -32.52
CA SER A 549 8.24 -37.40 -31.66
C SER A 549 8.90 -38.77 -31.76
N ASN A 550 10.24 -38.79 -31.62
CA ASN A 550 11.03 -40.01 -31.45
C ASN A 550 11.10 -40.46 -29.98
N ASP A 551 11.04 -39.50 -29.06
CA ASP A 551 11.27 -39.74 -27.63
C ASP A 551 10.01 -40.26 -26.93
N ILE A 552 8.84 -39.84 -27.44
CA ILE A 552 7.54 -40.21 -26.91
C ILE A 552 6.58 -40.58 -28.05
N GLN A 553 5.64 -41.48 -27.78
CA GLN A 553 4.67 -41.90 -28.79
C GLN A 553 3.50 -40.92 -28.84
N ILE A 554 3.70 -39.86 -29.61
CA ILE A 554 2.73 -38.80 -29.87
C ILE A 554 2.62 -38.50 -31.36
N GLU A 555 1.40 -38.22 -31.82
CA GLU A 555 1.15 -37.74 -33.18
C GLU A 555 0.00 -36.73 -33.16
N LEU A 556 0.27 -35.52 -33.61
CA LEU A 556 -0.70 -34.43 -33.71
C LEU A 556 -0.86 -34.04 -35.18
N VAL A 557 -2.10 -33.99 -35.67
CA VAL A 557 -2.41 -33.78 -37.08
C VAL A 557 -3.44 -32.66 -37.22
N GLY A 558 -3.19 -31.75 -38.15
CA GLY A 558 -4.18 -30.81 -38.65
C GLY A 558 -4.69 -29.83 -37.59
N VAL A 559 -3.77 -29.18 -36.87
CA VAL A 559 -4.12 -28.05 -36.00
C VAL A 559 -4.45 -26.84 -36.87
N GLN A 560 -5.60 -26.23 -36.61
CA GLN A 560 -6.02 -24.95 -37.20
C GLN A 560 -6.25 -23.94 -36.07
N HIS A 561 -6.26 -22.66 -36.43
CA HIS A 561 -6.43 -21.56 -35.50
C HIS A 561 -7.60 -20.65 -35.89
N ASP A 562 -8.05 -19.84 -34.94
CA ASP A 562 -8.96 -18.71 -35.16
C ASP A 562 -8.49 -17.47 -34.40
N TYR A 563 -9.07 -16.32 -34.75
CA TYR A 563 -8.94 -15.07 -34.03
C TYR A 563 -9.95 -15.01 -32.90
N PHE A 564 -9.47 -15.20 -31.67
CA PHE A 564 -10.27 -14.90 -30.48
C PHE A 564 -9.95 -13.49 -30.03
N ASN A 565 -10.95 -12.60 -30.03
CA ASN A 565 -10.76 -11.22 -29.62
C ASN A 565 -10.57 -11.13 -28.09
N ILE A 566 -9.32 -11.27 -27.63
CA ILE A 566 -8.96 -11.12 -26.21
C ILE A 566 -8.45 -9.71 -26.01
N ILE A 567 -9.33 -8.82 -25.57
CA ILE A 567 -9.02 -7.40 -25.37
C ILE A 567 -8.03 -7.26 -24.21
N PRO A 568 -6.91 -6.52 -24.37
CA PRO A 568 -5.97 -6.27 -23.30
C PRO A 568 -6.61 -5.71 -22.03
N LEU A 569 -6.26 -6.29 -20.88
CA LEU A 569 -6.77 -5.89 -19.57
C LEU A 569 -6.39 -4.45 -19.22
N HIS A 570 -5.17 -4.05 -19.61
CA HIS A 570 -4.67 -2.70 -19.43
C HIS A 570 -4.45 -2.06 -20.80
N LYS A 571 -5.22 -1.01 -21.11
CA LYS A 571 -4.88 -0.10 -22.20
C LYS A 571 -3.77 0.80 -21.67
N THR A 572 -2.51 0.52 -22.03
CA THR A 572 -1.40 1.44 -21.75
C THR A 572 -1.56 2.65 -22.65
N GLY A 573 -2.16 3.72 -22.11
CA GLY A 573 -2.11 5.03 -22.75
C GLY A 573 -0.69 5.56 -22.70
N LEU A 574 -0.11 5.85 -23.85
CA LEU A 574 1.13 6.62 -23.92
C LEU A 574 0.78 8.07 -23.61
N MET A 575 1.22 8.57 -22.46
CA MET A 575 1.22 10.01 -22.17
C MET A 575 2.50 10.61 -22.72
N MET A 576 2.37 11.62 -23.57
CA MET A 576 3.50 12.38 -24.11
C MET A 576 3.46 13.80 -23.55
N ASP A 577 4.60 14.26 -23.05
CA ASP A 577 4.82 15.62 -22.60
C ASP A 577 5.87 16.28 -23.51
N GLU A 578 5.66 17.54 -23.87
CA GLU A 578 6.67 18.37 -24.53
C GLU A 578 7.43 19.23 -23.51
N LEU A 579 8.72 19.46 -23.77
CA LEU A 579 9.57 20.30 -22.92
C LEU A 579 9.75 21.69 -23.56
N TRP A 580 9.20 22.72 -22.94
CA TRP A 580 9.24 24.10 -23.45
C TRP A 580 10.06 25.00 -22.52
N PHE A 581 10.84 25.93 -23.08
CA PHE A 581 11.38 27.05 -22.30
C PHE A 581 10.27 28.07 -22.05
N ILE A 582 9.93 28.29 -20.79
CA ILE A 582 8.86 29.20 -20.37
C ILE A 582 9.50 30.39 -19.66
N PRO A 583 9.43 31.61 -20.23
CA PRO A 583 9.89 32.82 -19.55
C PRO A 583 8.97 33.14 -18.37
N HIS A 584 9.52 33.78 -17.32
CA HIS A 584 8.75 34.16 -16.14
C HIS A 584 7.62 35.14 -16.48
N CYS A 585 7.82 36.09 -17.39
CA CYS A 585 6.81 37.10 -17.71
C CYS A 585 6.30 36.99 -19.14
N ASN A 586 4.98 36.99 -19.28
CA ASN A 586 4.21 36.98 -20.52
C ASN A 586 4.69 35.91 -21.52
N PRO A 587 4.65 34.63 -21.12
CA PRO A 587 4.88 33.54 -22.07
C PRO A 587 3.75 33.50 -23.10
N GLY A 588 4.04 33.03 -24.32
CA GLY A 588 3.04 32.81 -25.38
C GLY A 588 2.12 31.61 -25.13
N ILE A 589 1.77 31.36 -23.87
CA ILE A 589 0.86 30.31 -23.42
C ILE A 589 -0.50 30.99 -23.23
N VAL A 590 -1.61 30.28 -23.51
CA VAL A 590 -2.97 30.87 -23.41
C VAL A 590 -3.91 30.03 -22.54
N ASP A 591 -3.55 28.78 -22.20
CA ASP A 591 -4.45 27.84 -21.49
C ASP A 591 -4.16 27.73 -19.97
N LEU A 592 -5.23 27.73 -19.17
CA LEU A 592 -5.22 27.56 -17.71
C LEU A 592 -4.77 26.15 -17.28
N ASN A 593 -4.94 25.11 -18.11
CA ASN A 593 -4.43 23.76 -17.77
C ASN A 593 -2.90 23.75 -17.74
N ASN A 594 -2.27 24.46 -18.68
CA ASN A 594 -0.83 24.62 -18.70
C ASN A 594 -0.34 25.45 -17.52
N LEU A 595 -1.07 26.50 -17.14
CA LEU A 595 -0.80 27.26 -15.92
C LEU A 595 -0.86 26.34 -14.68
N GLY A 596 -1.91 25.52 -14.55
CA GLY A 596 -2.04 24.50 -13.51
C GLY A 596 -0.83 23.56 -13.43
N ASN A 597 -0.39 23.04 -14.58
CA ASN A 597 0.80 22.21 -14.70
C ASN A 597 2.08 22.92 -14.28
N ILE A 598 2.24 24.20 -14.64
CA ILE A 598 3.41 25.00 -14.30
C ILE A 598 3.46 25.25 -12.79
N CYS A 599 2.34 25.68 -12.18
CA CYS A 599 2.24 25.86 -10.73
C CYS A 599 2.54 24.56 -9.98
N PHE A 600 2.00 23.43 -10.43
CA PHE A 600 2.30 22.11 -9.86
C PHE A 600 3.81 21.81 -9.93
N GLN A 601 4.46 22.05 -11.06
CA GLN A 601 5.90 21.83 -11.21
C GLN A 601 6.73 22.70 -10.25
N TYR A 602 6.42 23.99 -10.11
CA TYR A 602 7.08 24.87 -9.14
C TYR A 602 6.90 24.39 -7.69
N LEU A 603 5.70 23.91 -7.33
CA LEU A 603 5.44 23.36 -6.00
C LEU A 603 6.25 22.08 -5.76
N THR A 604 6.31 21.18 -6.73
CA THR A 604 7.09 19.94 -6.59
C THR A 604 8.59 20.18 -6.50
N GLU A 605 9.12 21.21 -7.17
CA GLU A 605 10.53 21.59 -7.08
C GLU A 605 10.91 22.20 -5.72
N SER A 606 9.93 22.71 -4.98
CA SER A 606 10.11 23.33 -3.68
C SER A 606 10.09 22.35 -2.51
N SER A 607 9.57 21.14 -2.70
CA SER A 607 9.47 20.09 -1.67
C SER A 607 10.56 19.04 -1.85
N THR A 608 11.16 18.58 -0.74
CA THR A 608 12.25 17.60 -0.76
C THR A 608 11.85 16.20 -0.28
N GLN A 609 10.67 16.04 0.32
CA GLN A 609 10.19 14.76 0.84
C GLN A 609 9.03 14.18 0.05
N THR A 610 9.15 12.88 -0.23
CA THR A 610 8.05 12.02 -0.64
C THR A 610 7.53 11.24 0.58
N ASN A 611 6.22 10.97 0.62
CA ASN A 611 5.60 10.18 1.68
C ASN A 611 5.88 8.67 1.51
N SER A 612 5.31 7.81 2.37
CA SER A 612 5.47 6.34 2.32
C SER A 612 5.03 5.69 1.00
N GLU A 613 4.23 6.40 0.19
CA GLU A 613 3.81 5.99 -1.16
C GLU A 613 4.60 6.70 -2.28
N ASN A 614 5.71 7.35 -1.94
CA ASN A 614 6.54 8.15 -2.82
C ASN A 614 5.85 9.40 -3.45
N LYS A 615 4.79 9.93 -2.83
CA LYS A 615 4.05 11.12 -3.29
C LYS A 615 4.42 12.38 -2.49
N ILE A 616 4.43 13.53 -3.16
CA ILE A 616 4.70 14.85 -2.55
C ILE A 616 3.44 15.35 -1.81
N ASN A 617 3.61 15.98 -0.63
CA ASN A 617 2.52 16.62 0.10
C ASN A 617 2.38 18.09 -0.31
N ILE A 618 1.21 18.46 -0.82
CA ILE A 618 0.89 19.82 -1.23
C ILE A 618 -0.35 20.30 -0.46
N THR A 619 -0.25 21.45 0.19
CA THR A 619 -1.38 22.13 0.82
C THR A 619 -1.77 23.34 -0.02
N VAL A 620 -3.04 23.44 -0.39
CA VAL A 620 -3.60 24.59 -1.11
C VAL A 620 -4.49 25.37 -0.15
N ILE A 621 -4.12 26.60 0.16
CA ILE A 621 -4.86 27.51 1.04
C ILE A 621 -5.61 28.51 0.18
N ASN A 622 -6.93 28.59 0.34
CA ASN A 622 -7.76 29.54 -0.39
C ASN A 622 -8.19 30.70 0.52
N LEU A 623 -7.78 31.92 0.19
CA LEU A 623 -8.15 33.14 0.91
C LEU A 623 -9.35 33.88 0.30
N CYS A 624 -9.88 33.41 -0.83
CA CYS A 624 -10.95 34.10 -1.55
C CYS A 624 -12.26 34.09 -0.72
N LYS A 625 -12.69 35.25 -0.24
CA LYS A 625 -13.92 35.40 0.57
C LYS A 625 -15.19 35.16 -0.27
N LYS A 626 -16.30 34.77 0.37
CA LYS A 626 -17.59 34.57 -0.31
C LYS A 626 -18.08 35.90 -0.90
N GLY A 627 -18.26 35.96 -2.22
CA GLY A 627 -18.70 37.16 -2.96
C GLY A 627 -17.64 37.81 -3.86
N HIS A 628 -16.38 37.38 -3.76
CA HIS A 628 -15.29 37.80 -4.66
C HIS A 628 -15.13 36.83 -5.85
N ASN A 629 -14.30 37.17 -6.85
CA ASN A 629 -14.03 36.30 -8.00
C ASN A 629 -13.25 35.05 -7.57
N GLN A 630 -13.95 33.93 -7.38
CA GLN A 630 -13.38 32.65 -6.93
C GLN A 630 -12.92 31.74 -8.07
N PHE A 631 -12.96 32.21 -9.32
CA PHE A 631 -12.73 31.39 -10.51
C PHE A 631 -11.40 30.59 -10.44
N LEU A 632 -10.29 31.25 -10.10
CA LEU A 632 -8.99 30.58 -9.96
C LEU A 632 -8.99 29.54 -8.83
N ALA A 633 -9.55 29.87 -7.67
CA ALA A 633 -9.59 28.95 -6.55
C ALA A 633 -10.41 27.69 -6.87
N THR A 634 -11.59 27.84 -7.48
CA THR A 634 -12.42 26.70 -7.90
C THR A 634 -11.71 25.87 -8.95
N TYR A 635 -11.16 26.51 -10.00
CA TYR A 635 -10.47 25.83 -11.08
C TYR A 635 -9.26 25.03 -10.59
N PHE A 636 -8.36 25.65 -9.81
CA PHE A 636 -7.16 25.00 -9.31
C PHE A 636 -7.48 23.90 -8.31
N ASN A 637 -8.52 24.07 -7.47
CA ASN A 637 -8.97 22.99 -6.58
C ASN A 637 -9.41 21.75 -7.37
N ASP A 638 -10.16 21.92 -8.45
CA ASP A 638 -10.61 20.80 -9.28
C ASP A 638 -9.46 20.21 -10.11
N TYR A 639 -8.62 21.06 -10.68
CA TYR A 639 -7.40 20.64 -11.39
C TYR A 639 -6.50 19.79 -10.49
N PHE A 640 -6.18 20.25 -9.28
CA PHE A 640 -5.33 19.54 -8.34
C PHE A 640 -5.95 18.22 -7.86
N LYS A 641 -7.28 18.12 -7.68
CA LYS A 641 -7.93 16.83 -7.37
C LYS A 641 -7.67 15.76 -8.45
N THR A 642 -7.52 16.15 -9.72
CA THR A 642 -7.20 15.19 -10.80
C THR A 642 -5.77 14.64 -10.73
N LEU A 643 -4.87 15.29 -9.99
CA LEU A 643 -3.45 14.94 -9.86
C LEU A 643 -3.12 14.08 -8.63
N THR A 644 -4.13 13.51 -7.97
CA THR A 644 -4.01 12.71 -6.73
C THR A 644 -3.19 11.42 -6.88
N THR A 645 -2.93 10.97 -8.12
CA THR A 645 -2.01 9.87 -8.40
C THR A 645 -0.54 10.25 -8.22
N LYS A 646 -0.19 11.54 -8.37
CA LYS A 646 1.19 12.06 -8.32
C LYS A 646 1.53 12.78 -7.01
N ALA A 647 0.54 13.35 -6.33
CA ALA A 647 0.73 14.09 -5.07
C ALA A 647 -0.44 13.87 -4.09
N LYS A 648 -0.19 13.97 -2.79
CA LYS A 648 -1.24 14.06 -1.76
C LYS A 648 -1.59 15.53 -1.56
N ILE A 649 -2.81 15.90 -1.92
CA ILE A 649 -3.24 17.29 -1.95
C ILE A 649 -4.28 17.52 -0.86
N THR A 650 -4.03 18.51 -0.02
CA THR A 650 -4.95 18.96 1.04
C THR A 650 -5.42 20.37 0.72
N ILE A 651 -6.73 20.56 0.59
CA ILE A 651 -7.31 21.90 0.47
C ILE A 651 -7.63 22.37 1.89
N GLY A 652 -7.00 23.47 2.30
CA GLY A 652 -7.06 23.98 3.67
C GLY A 652 -7.53 25.43 3.78
N THR A 653 -7.66 25.86 5.02
CA THR A 653 -7.95 27.22 5.48
C THR A 653 -6.65 27.89 5.96
N PRO A 654 -6.65 29.21 6.20
CA PRO A 654 -5.46 29.92 6.68
C PRO A 654 -4.88 29.36 7.98
N ASP A 655 -5.73 28.85 8.89
CA ASP A 655 -5.30 28.28 10.17
C ASP A 655 -4.45 27.01 10.00
N ASP A 656 -4.65 26.25 8.91
CA ASP A 656 -3.89 25.04 8.61
C ASP A 656 -2.39 25.34 8.36
N ILE A 657 -2.03 26.62 8.10
CA ILE A 657 -0.64 27.00 7.89
C ILE A 657 0.24 26.74 9.13
N TYR A 658 -0.32 26.91 10.33
CA TYR A 658 0.40 26.70 11.59
C TYR A 658 0.76 25.23 11.80
N GLU A 659 -0.07 24.32 11.31
CA GLU A 659 0.19 22.88 11.38
C GLU A 659 1.29 22.42 10.42
N ILE A 660 1.49 23.15 9.30
CA ILE A 660 2.48 22.84 8.27
C ILE A 660 3.74 23.71 8.34
N ALA A 661 3.77 24.74 9.20
CA ALA A 661 4.87 25.70 9.34
C ALA A 661 6.25 25.02 9.38
N ASN A 662 6.39 24.00 10.24
CA ASN A 662 7.63 23.25 10.44
C ASN A 662 7.69 21.91 9.68
N LYS A 663 6.72 21.60 8.81
CA LYS A 663 6.68 20.36 7.99
C LYS A 663 7.22 20.63 6.58
N ASP A 664 7.81 19.64 5.93
CA ASP A 664 8.28 19.76 4.54
C ASP A 664 7.12 19.61 3.52
N HIS A 665 6.10 20.47 3.65
CA HIS A 665 4.96 20.54 2.75
C HIS A 665 5.10 21.73 1.80
N ALA A 666 4.88 21.50 0.50
CA ALA A 666 4.71 22.59 -0.44
C ALA A 666 3.37 23.29 -0.19
N CYS A 667 3.34 24.61 -0.28
CA CYS A 667 2.14 25.40 0.00
C CYS A 667 1.86 26.37 -1.15
N LEU A 668 0.63 26.37 -1.64
CA LEU A 668 0.10 27.35 -2.59
C LEU A 668 -1.03 28.13 -1.93
N ILE A 669 -0.90 29.46 -1.89
CA ILE A 669 -1.94 30.37 -1.40
C ILE A 669 -2.60 31.02 -2.59
N ILE A 670 -3.93 30.89 -2.72
CA ILE A 670 -4.70 31.47 -3.82
C ILE A 670 -5.48 32.68 -3.33
N THR A 671 -5.30 33.81 -4.00
CA THR A 671 -5.96 35.10 -3.71
C THR A 671 -6.60 35.70 -4.96
N SER A 672 -7.55 36.61 -4.77
CA SER A 672 -8.35 37.20 -5.86
C SER A 672 -8.20 38.72 -6.04
N ASN A 673 -7.52 39.41 -5.11
CA ASN A 673 -7.36 40.86 -5.12
C ASN A 673 -6.19 41.32 -4.23
N GLU A 674 -5.88 42.62 -4.25
CA GLU A 674 -4.79 43.24 -3.48
C GLU A 674 -4.98 43.14 -1.96
N SER A 675 -6.22 43.22 -1.45
CA SER A 675 -6.46 43.11 0.00
C SER A 675 -6.16 41.70 0.53
N GLU A 676 -6.50 40.66 -0.23
CA GLU A 676 -6.19 39.27 0.11
C GLU A 676 -4.69 38.97 -0.06
N LEU A 677 -4.00 39.69 -0.95
CA LEU A 677 -2.55 39.59 -1.13
C LEU A 677 -1.80 40.03 0.14
N GLU A 678 -2.25 41.09 0.82
CA GLU A 678 -1.66 41.52 2.09
C GLU A 678 -1.82 40.47 3.21
N GLU A 679 -2.96 39.78 3.26
CA GLU A 679 -3.17 38.65 4.18
C GLU A 679 -2.26 37.46 3.83
N ALA A 680 -2.10 37.16 2.54
CA ALA A 680 -1.19 36.11 2.07
C ALA A 680 0.27 36.38 2.45
N LYS A 681 0.73 37.64 2.42
CA LYS A 681 2.10 38.00 2.83
C LYS A 681 2.42 37.58 4.27
N LEU A 682 1.47 37.79 5.19
CA LEU A 682 1.61 37.37 6.59
C LEU A 682 1.72 35.85 6.73
N LEU A 683 0.99 35.10 5.90
CA LEU A 683 1.03 33.64 5.90
C LEU A 683 2.37 33.10 5.38
N VAL A 684 3.00 33.75 4.40
CA VAL A 684 4.32 33.33 3.88
C VAL A 684 5.43 33.53 4.92
N GLU A 685 5.29 34.45 5.87
CA GLU A 685 6.22 34.57 7.02
C GLU A 685 6.21 33.32 7.92
N ILE A 686 5.04 32.70 8.09
CA ILE A 686 4.86 31.51 8.92
C ILE A 686 5.43 30.28 8.22
N LYS A 687 5.20 30.16 6.90
CA LYS A 687 5.72 29.07 6.06
C LYS A 687 6.57 29.61 4.92
N ASN A 688 7.86 29.81 5.21
CA ASN A 688 8.86 30.21 4.23
C ASN A 688 8.92 29.21 3.06
N GLY A 689 8.93 29.73 1.83
CA GLY A 689 8.96 28.94 0.59
C GLY A 689 7.60 28.73 -0.09
N SER A 690 6.50 29.19 0.53
CA SER A 690 5.15 29.17 -0.06
C SER A 690 5.06 30.04 -1.33
N LEU A 691 4.21 29.64 -2.27
CA LEU A 691 3.89 30.40 -3.48
C LEU A 691 2.51 31.06 -3.34
N ILE A 692 2.37 32.28 -3.86
CA ILE A 692 1.08 33.00 -3.88
C ILE A 692 0.63 33.12 -5.33
N LEU A 693 -0.55 32.61 -5.66
CA LEU A 693 -1.19 32.79 -6.96
C LEU A 693 -2.30 33.84 -6.81
N VAL A 694 -2.17 34.94 -7.54
CA VAL A 694 -3.13 36.05 -7.50
C VAL A 694 -3.61 36.42 -8.90
N ASN A 695 -4.85 36.88 -8.98
CA ASN A 695 -5.38 37.56 -10.15
C ASN A 695 -5.43 39.07 -9.90
N LEU A 696 -4.72 39.88 -10.69
CA LEU A 696 -4.70 41.34 -10.56
C LEU A 696 -5.00 42.01 -11.91
N PRO A 697 -5.60 43.22 -11.93
CA PRO A 697 -5.68 44.05 -13.13
C PRO A 697 -4.28 44.37 -13.70
N THR A 698 -4.21 44.69 -14.99
CA THR A 698 -2.93 44.97 -15.67
C THR A 698 -2.15 46.16 -15.12
N ASP A 699 -2.84 47.12 -14.50
CA ASP A 699 -2.27 48.38 -14.00
C ASP A 699 -1.80 48.31 -12.54
N SER A 700 -1.98 47.16 -11.86
CA SER A 700 -1.56 46.98 -10.47
C SER A 700 -0.04 46.92 -10.32
N SER A 701 0.51 47.65 -9.34
CA SER A 701 1.94 47.64 -9.03
C SER A 701 2.36 46.36 -8.30
N VAL A 702 3.48 45.76 -8.71
CA VAL A 702 4.08 44.62 -8.00
C VAL A 702 4.69 45.08 -6.67
N PRO A 703 4.33 44.46 -5.52
CA PRO A 703 4.93 44.78 -4.23
C PRO A 703 6.44 44.51 -4.21
N THR A 704 7.23 45.36 -3.54
CA THR A 704 8.70 45.25 -3.51
C THR A 704 9.23 44.05 -2.71
N ASP A 705 8.41 43.51 -1.80
CA ASP A 705 8.68 42.35 -0.95
C ASP A 705 8.37 41.01 -1.62
N LEU A 706 7.71 41.02 -2.78
CA LEU A 706 7.34 39.85 -3.58
C LEU A 706 7.99 39.90 -4.96
N GLY A 707 8.56 38.78 -5.38
CA GLY A 707 9.14 38.63 -6.70
C GLY A 707 8.27 37.77 -7.61
N VAL A 708 8.20 38.15 -8.89
CA VAL A 708 7.41 37.45 -9.92
C VAL A 708 8.16 36.18 -10.34
N VAL A 709 7.56 35.02 -10.05
CA VAL A 709 8.06 33.70 -10.49
C VAL A 709 7.44 33.28 -11.82
N PHE A 710 6.19 33.67 -12.03
CA PHE A 710 5.50 33.48 -13.29
C PHE A 710 4.38 34.51 -13.43
N GLN A 711 4.19 35.08 -14.61
CA GLN A 711 3.14 36.04 -14.93
C GLN A 711 2.62 35.79 -16.34
N GLN A 712 1.31 35.75 -16.48
CA GLN A 712 0.64 35.63 -17.77
C GLN A 712 -0.57 36.56 -17.82
N THR A 713 -0.61 37.39 -18.85
CA THR A 713 -1.79 38.23 -19.14
C THR A 713 -2.78 37.44 -19.97
N ILE A 714 -4.01 37.30 -19.47
CA ILE A 714 -5.13 36.73 -20.20
C ILE A 714 -6.20 37.82 -20.29
N ASN A 715 -6.45 38.33 -21.51
CA ASN A 715 -7.31 39.48 -21.75
C ASN A 715 -6.86 40.73 -20.96
N THR A 716 -7.65 41.19 -19.98
CA THR A 716 -7.37 42.35 -19.11
C THR A 716 -6.94 41.95 -17.69
N GLU A 717 -6.73 40.67 -17.45
CA GLU A 717 -6.37 40.10 -16.15
C GLU A 717 -4.94 39.54 -16.19
N ASN A 718 -4.15 39.89 -15.18
CA ASN A 718 -2.81 39.35 -14.95
C ASN A 718 -2.89 38.28 -13.88
N ILE A 719 -2.64 37.03 -14.28
CA ILE A 719 -2.45 35.95 -13.32
C ILE A 719 -0.97 35.87 -12.98
N ILE A 720 -0.64 36.11 -11.72
CA ILE A 720 0.73 36.24 -11.24
C ILE A 720 0.99 35.22 -10.12
N LEU A 721 2.08 34.49 -10.25
CA LEU A 721 2.64 33.61 -9.23
C LEU A 721 3.81 34.33 -8.56
N PHE A 722 3.61 34.73 -7.32
CA PHE A 722 4.59 35.39 -6.47
C PHE A 722 5.31 34.42 -5.55
N LYS A 723 6.53 34.82 -5.18
CA LYS A 723 7.30 34.24 -4.08
C LYS A 723 7.95 35.37 -3.28
N LYS A 724 8.05 35.19 -1.97
CA LYS A 724 8.70 36.15 -1.08
C LYS A 724 10.18 36.36 -1.47
N VAL A 725 10.60 37.61 -1.57
CA VAL A 725 11.99 38.01 -1.80
C VAL A 725 12.79 37.70 -0.54
N THR A 726 13.90 36.96 -0.70
CA THR A 726 14.80 36.64 0.43
C THR A 726 15.96 37.63 0.47
N ASN A 727 16.29 38.14 1.66
CA ASN A 727 17.42 39.05 1.84
C ASN A 727 18.75 38.34 1.53
N LEU A 728 19.56 38.98 0.69
CA LEU A 728 20.84 38.40 0.25
C LEU A 728 21.90 38.34 1.35
N SER A 729 21.78 39.18 2.38
CA SER A 729 22.64 39.20 3.58
C SER A 729 22.48 37.97 4.48
N ASP A 730 21.40 37.21 4.33
CA ASP A 730 21.07 36.08 5.20
C ASP A 730 21.66 34.76 4.69
N PHE A 731 22.37 34.79 3.56
CA PHE A 731 22.98 33.62 2.95
C PHE A 731 24.50 33.69 3.02
N ASP A 732 25.13 32.76 3.75
CA ASP A 732 26.46 32.31 3.36
C ASP A 732 26.33 31.60 2.00
N GLN A 733 27.26 31.82 1.07
CA GLN A 733 27.12 31.31 -0.30
C GLN A 733 28.45 30.83 -0.88
N VAL A 734 28.41 29.70 -1.59
CA VAL A 734 29.55 29.17 -2.34
C VAL A 734 29.15 28.98 -3.80
N THR A 735 29.89 29.60 -4.72
CA THR A 735 29.64 29.47 -6.16
C THR A 735 30.60 28.44 -6.78
N VAL A 736 30.03 27.49 -7.52
CA VAL A 736 30.76 26.46 -8.27
C VAL A 736 30.45 26.64 -9.76
N HIS A 737 31.47 26.88 -10.57
CA HIS A 737 31.33 27.00 -12.02
C HIS A 737 31.67 25.67 -12.70
N LEU A 738 30.83 25.25 -13.66
CA LEU A 738 31.02 24.00 -14.42
C LEU A 738 32.19 24.01 -15.42
N THR A 739 32.92 25.13 -15.53
CA THR A 739 34.01 25.30 -16.49
C THR A 739 35.32 24.61 -16.08
N SER A 740 35.39 23.99 -14.90
CA SER A 740 36.60 23.31 -14.42
C SER A 740 36.45 21.78 -14.44
N SER A 741 37.50 21.06 -14.84
CA SER A 741 37.52 19.58 -14.92
C SER A 741 37.27 18.87 -13.57
N ASP A 742 37.38 19.62 -12.46
CA ASP A 742 37.19 19.18 -11.08
C ASP A 742 35.89 19.68 -10.42
N TRP A 743 34.92 20.20 -11.20
CA TRP A 743 33.70 20.83 -10.66
C TRP A 743 32.92 19.91 -9.70
N GLN A 744 32.90 18.60 -9.94
CA GLN A 744 32.25 17.61 -9.08
C GLN A 744 32.88 17.57 -7.67
N VAL A 745 34.21 17.63 -7.60
CA VAL A 745 34.95 17.64 -6.32
C VAL A 745 34.71 18.95 -5.58
N LYS A 746 34.68 20.07 -6.31
CA LYS A 746 34.34 21.40 -5.74
C LYS A 746 32.91 21.44 -5.22
N LEU A 747 31.97 20.84 -5.96
CA LEU A 747 30.58 20.73 -5.55
C LEU A 747 30.43 19.89 -4.29
N ILE A 748 31.08 18.73 -4.19
CA ILE A 748 31.05 17.90 -2.97
C ILE A 748 31.55 18.69 -1.76
N LYS A 749 32.71 19.35 -1.86
CA LYS A 749 33.26 20.18 -0.77
C LYS A 749 32.34 21.34 -0.38
N ALA A 750 31.72 21.99 -1.38
CA ALA A 750 30.75 23.05 -1.13
C ALA A 750 29.51 22.52 -0.40
N LEU A 751 29.02 21.33 -0.77
CA LEU A 751 27.86 20.71 -0.13
C LEU A 751 28.14 20.21 1.28
N GLU A 752 29.31 19.63 1.54
CA GLU A 752 29.74 19.25 2.90
C GLU A 752 29.82 20.47 3.83
N SER A 753 30.23 21.62 3.29
CA SER A 753 30.26 22.89 4.02
C SER A 753 28.84 23.45 4.23
N ALA A 754 27.99 23.36 3.21
CA ALA A 754 26.60 23.78 3.26
C ALA A 754 25.78 22.98 4.28
N GLU A 755 26.02 21.68 4.45
CA GLU A 755 25.35 20.88 5.48
C GLU A 755 25.68 21.33 6.90
N LYS A 756 26.92 21.76 7.15
CA LYS A 756 27.39 22.21 8.47
C LYS A 756 26.90 23.60 8.82
N SER A 757 26.98 24.54 7.87
CA SER A 757 26.67 25.96 8.08
C SER A 757 25.31 26.40 7.53
N LYS A 758 24.51 25.48 6.97
CA LYS A 758 23.18 25.72 6.38
C LYS A 758 23.16 26.79 5.28
N HIS A 759 24.21 26.85 4.49
CA HIS A 759 24.41 27.88 3.47
C HIS A 759 24.01 27.39 2.07
N THR A 760 23.83 28.30 1.10
CA THR A 760 23.35 27.92 -0.25
C THR A 760 24.52 27.77 -1.25
N VAL A 761 24.45 26.78 -2.13
CA VAL A 761 25.48 26.51 -3.15
C VAL A 761 24.92 26.84 -4.54
N PHE A 762 25.57 27.78 -5.24
CA PHE A 762 25.19 28.15 -6.60
C PHE A 762 26.02 27.36 -7.61
N LEU A 763 25.34 26.52 -8.40
CA LEU A 763 25.93 25.80 -9.51
C LEU A 763 25.68 26.58 -10.80
N VAL A 764 26.72 27.21 -11.32
CA VAL A 764 26.64 28.10 -12.49
C VAL A 764 27.14 27.40 -13.73
N VAL A 765 26.32 27.41 -14.77
CA VAL A 765 26.52 26.74 -16.04
C VAL A 765 26.35 27.76 -17.17
N ASN A 766 27.37 27.94 -17.98
CA ASN A 766 27.37 28.95 -19.06
C ASN A 766 27.04 28.35 -20.44
N ASP A 767 27.11 27.03 -20.59
CA ASP A 767 26.83 26.32 -21.83
C ASP A 767 25.75 25.26 -21.59
N GLU A 768 24.84 25.07 -22.54
CA GLU A 768 23.77 24.08 -22.40
C GLU A 768 24.38 22.66 -22.34
N PRO A 769 24.11 21.87 -21.27
CA PRO A 769 24.62 20.51 -21.15
C PRO A 769 24.16 19.65 -22.34
N GLY A 770 25.04 18.80 -22.87
CA GLY A 770 24.70 17.94 -24.03
C GLY A 770 23.55 16.96 -23.80
N GLU A 771 23.25 16.63 -22.53
CA GLU A 771 22.09 15.81 -22.15
C GLU A 771 20.80 16.60 -21.88
N GLY A 772 20.84 17.94 -22.03
CA GLY A 772 19.76 18.87 -21.74
C GLY A 772 19.68 19.29 -20.26
N ILE A 773 19.24 20.53 -20.02
CA ILE A 773 19.19 21.15 -18.67
C ILE A 773 18.31 20.35 -17.70
N ALA A 774 17.10 19.96 -18.11
CA ALA A 774 16.17 19.26 -17.23
C ALA A 774 16.71 17.89 -16.75
N ASN A 775 17.40 17.16 -17.62
CA ASN A 775 18.01 15.88 -17.30
C ASN A 775 19.27 16.05 -16.44
N PHE A 776 20.09 17.06 -16.73
CA PHE A 776 21.26 17.40 -15.92
C PHE A 776 20.88 17.76 -14.48
N VAL A 777 19.87 18.61 -14.29
CA VAL A 777 19.35 18.98 -12.95
C VAL A 777 18.88 17.73 -12.21
N LYS A 778 18.06 16.90 -12.87
CA LYS A 778 17.52 15.67 -12.28
C LYS A 778 18.63 14.74 -11.80
N LYS A 779 19.60 14.39 -12.67
CA LYS A 779 20.72 13.51 -12.31
C LYS A 779 21.59 14.09 -11.20
N THR A 780 21.83 15.40 -11.23
CA THR A 780 22.61 16.07 -10.18
C THR A 780 21.91 15.97 -8.82
N LEU A 781 20.59 16.22 -8.78
CA LEU A 781 19.82 16.08 -7.54
C LEU A 781 19.73 14.61 -7.07
N GLU A 782 19.62 13.63 -7.99
CA GLU A 782 19.63 12.20 -7.65
C GLU A 782 20.97 11.73 -7.06
N ILE A 783 22.10 12.23 -7.58
CA ILE A 783 23.44 11.83 -7.13
C ILE A 783 23.79 12.46 -5.78
N TYR A 784 23.55 13.77 -5.61
CA TYR A 784 24.02 14.50 -4.44
C TYR A 784 22.97 14.69 -3.35
N ASN A 785 21.69 14.51 -3.67
CA ASN A 785 20.54 14.55 -2.75
C ASN A 785 20.58 15.73 -1.75
N SER A 786 20.89 16.93 -2.23
CA SER A 786 21.06 18.11 -1.37
C SER A 786 20.09 19.23 -1.72
N ARG A 787 19.39 19.74 -0.69
CA ARG A 787 18.42 20.85 -0.80
C ARG A 787 19.07 22.23 -0.95
N TYR A 788 20.38 22.32 -0.78
CA TYR A 788 21.13 23.58 -0.75
C TYR A 788 21.63 24.04 -2.13
N ILE A 789 21.46 23.21 -3.17
CA ILE A 789 21.89 23.55 -4.53
C ILE A 789 20.88 24.48 -5.18
N ARG A 790 21.36 25.52 -5.88
CA ARG A 790 20.58 26.31 -6.84
C ARG A 790 21.31 26.34 -8.16
N PHE A 791 20.60 26.03 -9.24
CA PHE A 791 21.16 25.97 -10.58
C PHE A 791 20.94 27.29 -11.31
N PHE A 792 22.01 27.81 -11.92
CA PHE A 792 21.97 28.99 -12.77
C PHE A 792 22.55 28.64 -14.13
N PHE A 793 21.69 28.54 -15.14
CA PHE A 793 22.05 28.35 -16.54
C PHE A 793 22.02 29.71 -17.25
N VAL A 794 23.19 30.32 -17.44
CA VAL A 794 23.33 31.61 -18.11
C VAL A 794 23.83 31.36 -19.53
N LEU A 795 22.90 31.14 -20.46
CA LEU A 795 23.22 30.62 -21.80
C LEU A 795 23.54 31.72 -22.82
N ASP A 796 23.12 32.95 -22.53
CA ASP A 796 23.38 34.10 -23.41
C ASP A 796 24.82 34.63 -23.18
N LYS A 797 25.60 34.71 -24.26
CA LYS A 797 27.03 35.08 -24.20
C LYS A 797 27.31 36.53 -23.80
N ASN A 798 26.33 37.42 -23.90
CA ASN A 798 26.48 38.85 -23.63
C ASN A 798 26.19 39.24 -22.18
N CYS A 799 25.97 38.25 -21.29
CA CYS A 799 25.67 38.50 -19.88
C CYS A 799 26.92 38.86 -19.07
N PRO A 800 26.80 39.70 -18.02
CA PRO A 800 27.87 39.92 -17.05
C PRO A 800 28.34 38.60 -16.43
N LYS A 801 29.61 38.50 -16.03
CA LYS A 801 30.09 37.33 -15.26
C LYS A 801 29.23 37.16 -14.01
N PHE A 802 28.88 35.91 -13.69
CA PHE A 802 28.05 35.62 -12.54
C PHE A 802 28.73 36.06 -11.25
N LEU A 803 28.14 37.07 -10.62
CA LEU A 803 28.55 37.64 -9.35
C LEU A 803 27.27 37.87 -8.55
N HIS A 804 27.22 37.34 -7.32
CA HIS A 804 26.02 37.37 -6.49
C HIS A 804 25.57 38.79 -6.11
N ASN A 805 26.51 39.74 -6.08
CA ASN A 805 26.29 41.15 -5.77
C ASN A 805 26.08 42.03 -7.02
N CYS A 806 25.96 41.43 -8.21
CA CYS A 806 25.67 42.17 -9.43
C CYS A 806 24.16 42.42 -9.54
N PRO A 807 23.72 43.68 -9.78
CA PRO A 807 22.29 44.02 -9.87
C PRO A 807 21.51 43.18 -10.90
N PHE A 808 22.19 42.69 -11.94
CA PHE A 808 21.61 41.83 -12.97
C PHE A 808 21.12 40.48 -12.42
N TYR A 809 21.86 39.87 -11.48
CA TYR A 809 21.52 38.58 -10.88
C TYR A 809 20.78 38.73 -9.56
N GLU A 810 20.92 39.87 -8.89
CA GLU A 810 20.37 40.17 -7.56
C GLU A 810 18.88 39.84 -7.45
N THR A 811 18.09 40.35 -8.40
CA THR A 811 16.64 40.13 -8.46
C THR A 811 16.30 38.65 -8.61
N GLN A 812 16.99 37.91 -9.47
CA GLN A 812 16.73 36.49 -9.69
C GLN A 812 17.21 35.62 -8.52
N ILE A 813 18.36 35.94 -7.91
CA ILE A 813 18.88 35.23 -6.73
C ILE A 813 17.92 35.39 -5.56
N SER A 814 17.35 36.58 -5.38
CA SER A 814 16.42 36.87 -4.29
C SER A 814 15.13 36.05 -4.31
N LEU A 815 14.73 35.52 -5.49
CA LEU A 815 13.61 34.58 -5.63
C LEU A 815 13.91 33.19 -5.06
N ASN A 816 15.19 32.85 -4.88
CA ASN A 816 15.65 31.58 -4.31
C ASN A 816 15.02 30.36 -5.01
N LEU A 817 14.88 30.39 -6.35
CA LEU A 817 14.33 29.29 -7.14
C LEU A 817 15.40 28.21 -7.35
N ASN A 818 14.98 26.94 -7.34
CA ASN A 818 15.88 25.80 -7.49
C ASN A 818 16.62 25.82 -8.85
N VAL A 819 15.90 26.11 -9.94
CA VAL A 819 16.45 26.17 -11.30
C VAL A 819 16.15 27.52 -11.93
N ASN A 820 17.19 28.16 -12.46
CA ASN A 820 17.13 29.48 -13.09
C ASN A 820 17.81 29.39 -14.45
N VAL A 821 17.08 29.73 -15.52
CA VAL A 821 17.61 29.71 -16.89
C VAL A 821 17.46 31.10 -17.48
N TYR A 822 18.56 31.67 -17.96
CA TYR A 822 18.57 32.89 -18.75
C TYR A 822 18.87 32.55 -20.20
N LYS A 823 17.88 32.80 -21.07
CA LYS A 823 17.95 32.49 -22.51
C LYS A 823 17.15 33.52 -23.30
N ASN A 824 17.70 34.00 -24.41
CA ASN A 824 17.06 34.98 -25.30
C ASN A 824 16.62 36.27 -24.57
N GLY A 825 17.47 36.78 -23.68
CA GLY A 825 17.21 38.01 -22.94
C GLY A 825 16.19 37.90 -21.80
N LYS A 826 15.67 36.71 -21.51
CA LYS A 826 14.63 36.49 -20.49
C LYS A 826 15.04 35.43 -19.48
N TRP A 827 14.67 35.66 -18.21
CA TRP A 827 14.68 34.64 -17.16
C TRP A 827 13.45 33.73 -17.30
N GLY A 828 13.67 32.43 -17.08
CA GLY A 828 12.64 31.41 -17.18
C GLY A 828 13.12 30.05 -16.69
N ASN A 829 12.37 29.01 -17.04
CA ASN A 829 12.74 27.63 -16.80
C ASN A 829 12.15 26.70 -17.87
N TYR A 830 12.74 25.51 -18.07
CA TYR A 830 12.15 24.48 -18.91
C TYR A 830 11.04 23.75 -18.15
N ARG A 831 9.85 23.65 -18.75
CA ARG A 831 8.66 23.04 -18.15
C ARG A 831 8.08 21.99 -19.07
N LYS A 832 7.57 20.90 -18.47
CA LYS A 832 6.85 19.85 -19.19
C LYS A 832 5.40 20.24 -19.33
N LEU A 833 4.89 20.25 -20.55
CA LEU A 833 3.48 20.51 -20.85
C LEU A 833 2.89 19.28 -21.53
N PRO A 834 1.61 18.94 -21.26
CA PRO A 834 0.94 17.86 -21.97
C PRO A 834 0.96 18.12 -23.47
N PHE A 835 1.27 17.10 -24.27
CA PHE A 835 1.17 17.19 -25.73
C PHE A 835 -0.30 17.33 -26.14
N LEU A 836 -0.68 18.51 -26.62
CA LEU A 836 -2.01 18.82 -27.14
C LEU A 836 -2.01 18.59 -28.66
N ASP A 837 -2.31 17.36 -29.07
CA ASP A 837 -2.86 17.15 -30.41
C ASP A 837 -4.37 17.45 -30.33
N ASN A 838 -4.94 18.18 -31.29
CA ASN A 838 -6.39 18.44 -31.36
C ASN A 838 -7.23 17.15 -31.60
N TYR A 839 -6.62 15.98 -31.41
CA TYR A 839 -7.20 14.65 -31.41
C TYR A 839 -7.07 14.04 -30.00
N VAL A 840 -7.90 14.48 -29.06
CA VAL A 840 -8.17 13.69 -27.85
C VAL A 840 -9.47 12.91 -28.09
N PRO A 841 -9.43 11.69 -28.66
CA PRO A 841 -10.60 10.85 -28.61
C PRO A 841 -10.84 10.50 -27.13
N ASN A 842 -12.05 10.80 -26.68
CA ASN A 842 -12.54 10.54 -25.33
C ASN A 842 -12.15 9.10 -24.89
N PHE A 843 -11.14 8.95 -24.01
CA PHE A 843 -10.53 7.65 -23.68
C PHE A 843 -11.52 6.61 -23.11
N ASN A 844 -12.71 7.07 -22.67
CA ASN A 844 -13.79 6.22 -22.17
C ASN A 844 -14.70 5.64 -23.28
N LYS A 845 -14.56 6.09 -24.53
CA LYS A 845 -15.27 5.56 -25.72
C LYS A 845 -14.40 5.67 -26.96
N ILE A 846 -13.25 5.01 -26.97
CA ILE A 846 -12.53 4.73 -28.22
C ILE A 846 -13.05 3.38 -28.72
N GLU A 847 -14.13 3.42 -29.51
CA GLU A 847 -14.31 2.41 -30.56
C GLU A 847 -13.01 2.40 -31.38
N GLU A 848 -12.46 1.22 -31.68
CA GLU A 848 -11.27 1.09 -32.55
C GLU A 848 -11.41 2.02 -33.76
N PRO A 849 -10.32 2.64 -34.24
CA PRO A 849 -10.40 3.62 -35.31
C PRO A 849 -11.12 2.97 -36.49
N LYS A 850 -12.38 3.35 -36.71
CA LYS A 850 -13.06 3.08 -37.97
C LYS A 850 -12.13 3.65 -39.01
N LYS A 851 -11.47 2.77 -39.78
CA LYS A 851 -10.59 3.20 -40.87
C LYS A 851 -11.36 4.22 -41.69
N ASP A 852 -10.92 5.46 -41.67
CA ASP A 852 -11.50 6.46 -42.54
C ASP A 852 -11.04 6.13 -43.96
N LEU A 853 -11.92 5.46 -44.71
CA LEU A 853 -11.70 5.09 -46.10
C LEU A 853 -11.41 6.33 -46.97
N SER A 854 -11.72 7.55 -46.48
CA SER A 854 -11.38 8.81 -47.13
C SER A 854 -9.87 9.05 -47.28
N LEU A 855 -9.04 8.39 -46.45
CA LEU A 855 -7.57 8.53 -46.46
C LEU A 855 -6.87 7.57 -47.44
N LEU A 856 -7.60 6.61 -48.03
CA LEU A 856 -7.02 5.67 -48.99
C LEU A 856 -6.62 6.39 -50.28
N ARG A 857 -5.41 6.07 -50.76
CA ARG A 857 -4.87 6.57 -52.02
C ARG A 857 -4.32 5.42 -52.84
N ILE A 858 -4.72 5.33 -54.11
CA ILE A 858 -4.09 4.39 -55.06
C ILE A 858 -2.98 5.13 -55.79
N TYR A 859 -1.76 4.60 -55.74
CA TYR A 859 -0.59 5.24 -56.31
C TYR A 859 -0.73 5.37 -57.83
N GLY A 860 -0.44 6.57 -58.37
CA GLY A 860 -0.50 6.81 -59.82
C GLY A 860 -1.91 7.06 -60.37
N MET A 861 -2.92 7.23 -59.52
CA MET A 861 -4.31 7.35 -59.96
C MET A 861 -5.12 8.33 -59.10
N ASN A 862 -6.01 9.08 -59.75
CA ASN A 862 -7.04 9.88 -59.12
C ASN A 862 -8.33 9.05 -59.01
N VAL A 863 -8.53 8.41 -57.87
CA VAL A 863 -9.71 7.57 -57.60
C VAL A 863 -10.95 8.45 -57.48
N LYS A 864 -12.03 8.08 -58.17
CA LYS A 864 -13.31 8.78 -58.15
C LYS A 864 -14.31 8.10 -57.21
N CYS A 865 -14.33 6.78 -57.17
CA CYS A 865 -15.18 6.01 -56.28
C CYS A 865 -14.52 4.68 -55.90
N PHE A 866 -14.97 4.14 -54.78
CA PHE A 866 -14.62 2.81 -54.29
C PHE A 866 -15.88 1.95 -54.21
N GLY A 867 -15.79 0.70 -54.66
CA GLY A 867 -16.83 -0.31 -54.51
C GLY A 867 -16.65 -1.07 -53.19
N LEU A 868 -17.70 -1.09 -52.37
CA LEU A 868 -17.70 -1.79 -51.08
C LEU A 868 -18.33 -3.18 -51.20
N ASN A 869 -17.63 -4.18 -50.68
CA ASN A 869 -18.09 -5.58 -50.66
C ASN A 869 -18.46 -6.04 -49.25
N LEU A 870 -19.16 -7.18 -49.16
CA LEU A 870 -19.70 -7.72 -47.91
C LEU A 870 -18.60 -7.99 -46.86
N LYS A 871 -17.40 -8.40 -47.30
CA LYS A 871 -16.20 -8.52 -46.43
C LYS A 871 -15.68 -7.18 -45.92
N ASN A 872 -15.90 -6.08 -46.65
CA ASN A 872 -15.54 -4.73 -46.19
C ASN A 872 -16.58 -4.17 -45.20
N PHE A 873 -17.82 -4.67 -45.20
CA PHE A 873 -18.84 -4.34 -44.20
C PHE A 873 -18.70 -5.17 -42.92
N LEU A 874 -18.34 -6.45 -43.04
CA LEU A 874 -18.12 -7.36 -41.92
C LEU A 874 -16.73 -7.20 -41.28
N ILE A 875 -16.18 -5.97 -41.27
CA ILE A 875 -15.02 -5.61 -40.43
C ILE A 875 -15.49 -5.70 -38.97
N THR A 876 -15.60 -6.94 -38.52
CA THR A 876 -15.77 -7.35 -37.15
C THR A 876 -14.38 -7.51 -36.58
N GLU A 877 -14.25 -7.36 -35.27
CA GLU A 877 -12.98 -7.46 -34.54
C GLU A 877 -12.18 -8.75 -34.84
N LYS A 878 -12.81 -9.77 -35.46
CA LYS A 878 -12.23 -11.06 -35.86
C LYS A 878 -11.38 -11.07 -37.13
N LEU A 879 -11.55 -10.14 -38.08
CA LEU A 879 -10.94 -10.21 -39.42
C LEU A 879 -9.86 -9.14 -39.66
N LYS A 880 -9.11 -8.77 -38.60
CA LYS A 880 -8.18 -7.62 -38.60
C LYS A 880 -7.13 -7.61 -39.72
N ASN A 881 -6.77 -8.77 -40.29
CA ASN A 881 -5.69 -8.87 -41.28
C ASN A 881 -6.12 -9.32 -42.69
N GLU A 882 -7.39 -9.63 -42.95
CA GLU A 882 -7.89 -10.00 -44.28
C GLU A 882 -9.14 -9.17 -44.61
N LEU A 883 -8.96 -7.88 -44.88
CA LEU A 883 -10.06 -6.95 -45.15
C LEU A 883 -10.71 -7.16 -46.54
N GLY A 884 -10.28 -8.19 -47.26
CA GLY A 884 -10.76 -8.55 -48.58
C GLY A 884 -10.16 -7.68 -49.69
N HIS A 885 -10.87 -7.64 -50.82
CA HIS A 885 -10.51 -6.80 -51.95
C HIS A 885 -11.42 -5.57 -52.01
N LEU A 886 -10.87 -4.45 -52.45
CA LEU A 886 -11.59 -3.20 -52.68
C LEU A 886 -11.60 -2.91 -54.18
N GLU A 887 -12.79 -2.65 -54.71
CA GLU A 887 -12.95 -2.22 -56.09
C GLU A 887 -12.79 -0.70 -56.17
N TYR A 888 -12.30 -0.21 -57.29
CA TYR A 888 -12.12 1.22 -57.52
C TYR A 888 -12.43 1.58 -58.96
N ALA A 889 -12.81 2.84 -59.19
CA ALA A 889 -12.81 3.44 -60.51
C ALA A 889 -12.15 4.83 -60.44
N GLY A 890 -11.30 5.15 -61.41
CA GLY A 890 -10.47 6.35 -61.36
C GLY A 890 -9.82 6.72 -62.69
N ILE A 891 -8.95 7.72 -62.62
CA ILE A 891 -8.22 8.26 -63.77
C ILE A 891 -6.72 8.13 -63.51
N THR A 892 -6.01 7.45 -64.40
CA THR A 892 -4.55 7.30 -64.32
C THR A 892 -3.83 8.64 -64.54
N ARG A 893 -2.52 8.71 -64.21
CA ARG A 893 -1.68 9.87 -64.57
C ARG A 893 -1.66 10.19 -66.07
N SER A 894 -1.89 9.19 -66.92
CA SER A 894 -2.00 9.35 -68.38
C SER A 894 -3.39 9.78 -68.86
N GLY A 895 -4.34 10.02 -67.94
CA GLY A 895 -5.69 10.48 -68.26
C GLY A 895 -6.67 9.37 -68.66
N LEU A 896 -6.28 8.09 -68.56
CA LEU A 896 -7.15 6.96 -68.89
C LEU A 896 -8.13 6.67 -67.76
N LYS A 897 -9.41 6.48 -68.11
CA LYS A 897 -10.44 6.01 -67.18
C LYS A 897 -10.29 4.50 -66.98
N VAL A 898 -10.02 4.07 -65.74
CA VAL A 898 -9.79 2.67 -65.38
C VAL A 898 -10.63 2.25 -64.18
N MET A 899 -11.08 1.01 -64.19
CA MET A 899 -11.67 0.32 -63.04
C MET A 899 -10.77 -0.84 -62.66
N GLY A 900 -10.69 -1.17 -61.40
CA GLY A 900 -9.83 -2.25 -60.96
C GLY A 900 -10.16 -2.72 -59.57
N MET A 901 -9.40 -3.72 -59.13
CA MET A 901 -9.52 -4.28 -57.80
C MET A 901 -8.15 -4.36 -57.16
N VAL A 902 -8.07 -4.02 -55.88
CA VAL A 902 -6.84 -4.08 -55.10
C VAL A 902 -7.06 -4.83 -53.78
N PRO A 903 -6.06 -5.56 -53.28
CA PRO A 903 -6.12 -6.14 -51.95
C PRO A 903 -6.09 -5.02 -50.88
N LEU A 904 -7.00 -5.09 -49.92
CA LEU A 904 -7.04 -4.18 -48.79
C LEU A 904 -6.27 -4.80 -47.63
N ASN A 905 -5.00 -4.43 -47.47
CA ASN A 905 -4.15 -4.92 -46.38
C ASN A 905 -4.15 -3.95 -45.19
N GLY A 906 -4.01 -4.49 -43.97
CA GLY A 906 -4.32 -3.83 -42.70
C GLY A 906 -3.82 -2.39 -42.49
N THR A 907 -2.57 -2.05 -42.80
CA THR A 907 -1.98 -0.78 -42.33
C THR A 907 -1.65 0.25 -43.42
N ASN A 908 -1.79 -0.09 -44.70
CA ASN A 908 -1.33 0.78 -45.78
C ASN A 908 -2.43 1.76 -46.25
N THR A 909 -2.13 3.06 -46.18
CA THR A 909 -2.97 4.13 -46.79
C THR A 909 -2.66 4.34 -48.27
N LYS A 910 -1.52 3.82 -48.75
CA LYS A 910 -1.11 3.82 -50.17
C LYS A 910 -1.15 2.40 -50.72
N ILE A 911 -1.93 2.20 -51.77
CA ILE A 911 -2.11 0.90 -52.43
C ILE A 911 -1.63 1.02 -53.88
N TYR A 912 -0.95 0.01 -54.38
CA TYR A 912 -0.48 -0.03 -55.77
C TYR A 912 -1.48 -0.83 -56.62
N PRO A 913 -1.92 -0.29 -57.77
CA PRO A 913 -2.80 -1.03 -58.66
C PRO A 913 -2.03 -2.19 -59.30
N ASP A 914 -2.70 -3.32 -59.50
CA ASP A 914 -2.19 -4.44 -60.29
C ASP A 914 -2.71 -4.32 -61.71
N ASP A 915 -1.81 -4.33 -62.70
CA ASP A 915 -2.14 -4.19 -64.12
C ASP A 915 -3.06 -5.33 -64.61
N TYR A 916 -2.94 -6.54 -64.05
CA TYR A 916 -3.82 -7.67 -64.39
C TYR A 916 -5.24 -7.50 -63.84
N PHE A 917 -5.37 -6.76 -62.73
CA PHE A 917 -6.65 -6.45 -62.10
C PHE A 917 -7.11 -5.01 -62.38
N SER A 918 -6.70 -4.45 -63.53
CA SER A 918 -7.07 -3.11 -63.98
C SER A 918 -7.57 -3.14 -65.43
N TRP A 919 -8.78 -2.62 -65.66
CA TRP A 919 -9.45 -2.60 -66.95
C TRP A 919 -9.86 -1.17 -67.35
N LYS A 920 -9.88 -0.90 -68.65
CA LYS A 920 -10.39 0.37 -69.18
C LYS A 920 -11.90 0.45 -68.98
N ILE A 921 -12.39 1.57 -68.45
CA ILE A 921 -13.83 1.80 -68.30
C ILE A 921 -14.44 2.04 -69.70
N PRO A 922 -15.51 1.32 -70.09
CA PRO A 922 -16.23 1.58 -71.32
C PRO A 922 -16.73 3.04 -71.39
N PRO A 923 -16.72 3.70 -72.57
CA PRO A 923 -17.15 5.11 -72.67
C PRO A 923 -18.58 5.37 -72.19
N SER A 924 -19.45 4.35 -72.24
CA SER A 924 -20.85 4.41 -71.82
C SER A 924 -21.07 4.26 -70.31
N TRP A 925 -20.03 3.93 -69.53
CA TRP A 925 -20.17 3.67 -68.10
C TRP A 925 -19.75 4.88 -67.27
N SER A 926 -20.52 5.16 -66.21
CA SER A 926 -20.10 6.08 -65.17
C SER A 926 -19.00 5.46 -64.31
N PHE A 927 -18.32 6.27 -63.49
CA PHE A 927 -17.37 5.73 -62.52
C PHE A 927 -18.08 4.87 -61.47
N ASP A 928 -19.30 5.25 -61.07
CA ASP A 928 -20.09 4.51 -60.09
C ASP A 928 -20.48 3.13 -60.62
N ASP A 929 -20.96 3.03 -61.87
CA ASP A 929 -21.26 1.74 -62.50
C ASP A 929 -20.01 0.85 -62.54
N ALA A 930 -18.88 1.42 -62.97
CA ALA A 930 -17.62 0.69 -63.12
C ALA A 930 -17.07 0.14 -61.79
N ALA A 931 -17.35 0.80 -60.66
CA ALA A 931 -16.91 0.36 -59.34
C ALA A 931 -17.75 -0.79 -58.75
N THR A 932 -18.79 -1.27 -59.43
CA THR A 932 -19.69 -2.34 -58.92
C THR A 932 -19.56 -3.68 -59.64
N VAL A 933 -18.75 -3.75 -60.70
CA VAL A 933 -18.80 -4.85 -61.66
C VAL A 933 -17.75 -5.92 -61.37
N LEU A 934 -16.56 -5.52 -60.99
CA LEU A 934 -15.39 -6.33 -61.24
C LEU A 934 -15.31 -7.57 -60.34
N LEU A 935 -15.44 -7.43 -59.03
CA LEU A 935 -15.41 -8.54 -58.09
C LEU A 935 -16.64 -9.47 -58.28
N PRO A 936 -17.89 -8.97 -58.33
CA PRO A 936 -19.06 -9.81 -58.52
C PRO A 936 -19.04 -10.64 -59.81
N PHE A 937 -18.71 -10.01 -60.96
CA PHE A 937 -18.69 -10.71 -62.25
C PHE A 937 -17.48 -11.62 -62.39
N THR A 938 -16.31 -11.25 -61.87
CA THR A 938 -15.15 -12.16 -61.87
C THR A 938 -15.45 -13.42 -61.06
N PHE A 939 -16.05 -13.27 -59.88
CA PHE A 939 -16.38 -14.41 -59.03
C PHE A 939 -17.51 -15.28 -59.61
N ALA A 940 -18.55 -14.65 -60.18
CA ALA A 940 -19.60 -15.35 -60.92
C ALA A 940 -19.06 -16.13 -62.12
N TYR A 941 -18.19 -15.51 -62.92
CA TYR A 941 -17.56 -16.16 -64.08
C TYR A 941 -16.64 -17.30 -63.68
N TYR A 942 -15.81 -17.09 -62.66
CA TYR A 942 -14.96 -18.15 -62.12
C TYR A 942 -15.81 -19.34 -61.62
N THR A 943 -16.88 -19.08 -60.88
CA THR A 943 -17.72 -20.12 -60.29
C THR A 943 -18.55 -20.86 -61.33
N LEU A 944 -19.25 -20.14 -62.22
CA LEU A 944 -20.16 -20.75 -63.19
C LEU A 944 -19.44 -21.28 -64.44
N VAL A 945 -18.48 -20.55 -64.99
CA VAL A 945 -17.86 -20.89 -66.29
C VAL A 945 -16.58 -21.71 -66.10
N ILE A 946 -15.70 -21.33 -65.18
CA ILE A 946 -14.39 -21.99 -65.02
C ILE A 946 -14.50 -23.25 -64.16
N THR A 947 -15.03 -23.12 -62.94
CA THR A 947 -15.14 -24.23 -61.98
C THR A 947 -16.37 -25.09 -62.26
N GLY A 948 -17.54 -24.47 -62.39
CA GLY A 948 -18.82 -25.14 -62.60
C GLY A 948 -19.02 -25.65 -64.02
N LYS A 949 -18.33 -25.05 -65.01
CA LYS A 949 -18.43 -25.38 -66.44
C LYS A 949 -19.87 -25.47 -66.95
N VAL A 950 -20.71 -24.56 -66.46
CA VAL A 950 -22.14 -24.51 -66.76
C VAL A 950 -22.35 -24.29 -68.26
N VAL A 951 -23.26 -25.07 -68.85
CA VAL A 951 -23.61 -24.99 -70.27
C VAL A 951 -25.08 -24.63 -70.48
N LYS A 952 -25.42 -24.23 -71.71
CA LYS A 952 -26.78 -23.86 -72.12
C LYS A 952 -27.81 -24.94 -71.78
N ASN A 953 -28.98 -24.53 -71.30
CA ASN A 953 -30.11 -25.36 -70.84
C ASN A 953 -29.90 -26.14 -69.52
N GLU A 954 -28.81 -25.92 -68.79
CA GLU A 954 -28.67 -26.44 -67.42
C GLU A 954 -29.44 -25.57 -66.42
N ARG A 955 -29.93 -26.18 -65.32
CA ARG A 955 -30.62 -25.44 -64.26
C ARG A 955 -29.64 -25.05 -63.16
N VAL A 956 -29.52 -23.75 -62.87
CA VAL A 956 -28.65 -23.23 -61.81
C VAL A 956 -29.49 -22.64 -60.68
N LEU A 957 -29.22 -23.04 -59.44
CA LEU A 957 -29.80 -22.42 -58.25
C LEU A 957 -28.84 -21.38 -57.67
N ILE A 958 -29.24 -20.10 -57.73
CA ILE A 958 -28.44 -18.98 -57.22
C ILE A 958 -29.09 -18.47 -55.93
N HIS A 959 -28.41 -18.70 -54.79
CA HIS A 959 -28.82 -18.15 -53.51
C HIS A 959 -28.49 -16.65 -53.42
N ALA A 960 -29.28 -15.90 -52.64
CA ALA A 960 -29.08 -14.46 -52.40
C ALA A 960 -28.96 -13.62 -53.69
N GLY A 961 -29.85 -13.89 -54.68
CA GLY A 961 -29.86 -13.24 -55.99
C GLY A 961 -29.95 -11.69 -55.98
N SER A 962 -30.38 -11.09 -54.88
CA SER A 962 -30.41 -9.63 -54.70
C SER A 962 -29.05 -9.01 -54.37
N THR A 963 -28.04 -9.82 -54.00
CA THR A 963 -26.67 -9.33 -53.72
C THR A 963 -25.91 -9.06 -55.03
N PRO A 964 -24.85 -8.22 -55.04
CA PRO A 964 -24.07 -7.96 -56.25
C PRO A 964 -23.56 -9.23 -56.94
N LEU A 965 -23.03 -10.19 -56.16
CA LEU A 965 -22.60 -11.49 -56.68
C LEU A 965 -23.77 -12.30 -57.23
N GLY A 966 -24.90 -12.33 -56.52
CA GLY A 966 -26.12 -13.02 -56.98
C GLY A 966 -26.62 -12.46 -58.31
N GLN A 967 -26.66 -11.13 -58.46
CA GLN A 967 -27.07 -10.46 -59.70
C GLN A 967 -26.11 -10.76 -60.85
N ALA A 968 -24.80 -10.71 -60.61
CA ALA A 968 -23.79 -11.05 -61.61
C ALA A 968 -23.90 -12.51 -62.06
N ALA A 969 -24.11 -13.44 -61.12
CA ALA A 969 -24.32 -14.85 -61.41
C ALA A 969 -25.60 -15.10 -62.21
N ILE A 970 -26.70 -14.40 -61.89
CA ILE A 970 -27.97 -14.49 -62.64
C ILE A 970 -27.77 -13.96 -64.05
N ALA A 971 -27.17 -12.78 -64.20
CA ALA A 971 -26.90 -12.19 -65.50
C ALA A 971 -26.05 -13.11 -66.40
N LEU A 972 -25.03 -13.74 -65.82
CA LEU A 972 -24.17 -14.67 -66.54
C LEU A 972 -24.87 -15.99 -66.89
N ALA A 973 -25.64 -16.57 -65.96
CA ALA A 973 -26.41 -17.78 -66.21
C ALA A 973 -27.45 -17.57 -67.32
N LEU A 974 -28.16 -16.44 -67.30
CA LEU A 974 -29.10 -16.05 -68.35
C LEU A 974 -28.40 -15.84 -69.70
N HIS A 975 -27.20 -15.24 -69.70
CA HIS A 975 -26.39 -15.06 -70.91
C HIS A 975 -25.96 -16.40 -71.53
N ILE A 976 -25.60 -17.38 -70.70
CA ILE A 976 -25.27 -18.75 -71.14
C ILE A 976 -26.52 -19.49 -71.66
N GLY A 977 -27.71 -19.09 -71.18
CA GLY A 977 -29.00 -19.68 -71.54
C GLY A 977 -29.42 -20.82 -70.62
N CYS A 978 -29.15 -20.65 -69.33
CA CYS A 978 -29.56 -21.55 -68.24
C CYS A 978 -30.96 -21.22 -67.71
#